data_AF-A0A0K6GIN7-F1
#
_entry.id   AF-A0A0K6GIN7-F1
#
_cell.length_a   1.000
_cell.length_b   1.000
_cell.length_c   1.000
_cell.angle_alpha   90.00
_cell.angle_beta   90.00
_cell.angle_gamma   90.00
#
_symmetry.space_group_name_H-M   'P 1'
#
loop_
_entity.id
_entity.type
_entity.pdbx_description
1 polymer ?
#
loop_
_entity_poly.entity_id
_entity_poly.type
_entity_poly.pdbx_seq_one_letter_code
_entity_poly.pdbx_strand_id
1 'polypeptide(L)'
;MGEIYLSQYTSDRNLEPGTYRVFNVRTGTAIQISDHDPTKIVTWERHDGKNQQWFLQRSGQGYQLRNRQHDAYLAVPSTDKHALVYASRYPTTWLFLKCKGHHIIQLADKNRVFDLHNCASHNGNEIHIWQMGEEPHKIWGLERLGDDSGEEIPSALLAVRKGDFEAKMELVNKELAERQEKIASQDRELSQLRDELSSAKGKLSELHNLLYQRDETIHQLQQDLKSKEEALGHAYKMNEESANLRSQHKLMESKFLQQQAETATLQSKMDRVEYLMSQIYQSQYPADKALEPGFYRISNAREGTAIQVSEHDPTQVITWKRHDGENQQVSALNYNRFTAHIIKNKCTDNGAQIYASRYPTTWVFLKYNGNYIIQLADKNRVLDLHHGSGQNGNVIHIFDQNGSPIPHRIWKLERLGNDAGNKEPPEAGEETANINKELLQMQDELSSAKNELSELRSLLRQRDETIRRLQQDVKSKEEALNDANKANKEAAQLRNQHVLLESKLSHQQMETAGLQAKVDRIEYLISQYPPDGDLEPGTYRIFNALAGTAIQVSDHDPTKVVAWEQHDGENQQWFLQRSGEGYQLQNRRHRAYLSVCNTDNHALVYASRYPTTWVFLKSSGNYIVQFADRNRVLDLHNGLGTNGNEIHIWNVDGNNMAHRTWRLERLSDDFGNKELTGMQEEIVAKNEEISRLQGELSMAKQELSELHSLLYHRDETIRQLQQDMKLKDETPSHVHEANEESVRSRNQHSLSESKLSQQQTEIASLQAKMDRVEYLMSQMMSKPGGTSSTGATI
;
A
#
# COMPACT_ATOMS: atom_id res chain seq x y z
N MET A 1 82.32 -36.68 -18.98
CA MET A 1 82.28 -35.43 -19.76
C MET A 1 81.21 -35.56 -20.84
N GLY A 2 80.07 -34.88 -20.72
CA GLY A 2 78.98 -34.99 -21.71
C GLY A 2 77.85 -33.96 -21.60
N GLU A 3 77.79 -33.17 -20.53
CA GLU A 3 76.60 -32.38 -20.18
C GLU A 3 76.62 -30.90 -20.60
N ILE A 4 77.64 -30.44 -21.35
CA ILE A 4 77.83 -29.00 -21.64
C ILE A 4 77.14 -28.54 -22.95
N TYR A 5 76.58 -29.45 -23.76
CA TYR A 5 76.02 -29.11 -25.08
C TYR A 5 74.48 -28.97 -25.16
N LEU A 6 73.73 -29.22 -24.08
CA LEU A 6 72.26 -29.17 -24.10
C LEU A 6 71.64 -27.77 -23.88
N SER A 7 72.44 -26.73 -23.63
CA SER A 7 71.95 -25.40 -23.26
C SER A 7 71.66 -24.44 -24.42
N GLN A 8 71.93 -24.83 -25.68
CA GLN A 8 71.90 -23.91 -26.84
C GLN A 8 70.78 -24.16 -27.86
N TYR A 9 70.10 -25.31 -27.81
CA TYR A 9 69.07 -25.67 -28.79
C TYR A 9 67.79 -26.15 -28.11
N THR A 10 66.64 -25.66 -28.55
CA THR A 10 65.32 -26.05 -28.02
C THR A 10 64.56 -26.94 -29.00
N SER A 11 63.88 -27.97 -28.47
CA SER A 11 62.99 -28.84 -29.25
C SER A 11 61.79 -28.05 -29.77
N ASP A 12 61.47 -28.23 -31.06
CA ASP A 12 60.30 -27.61 -31.68
C ASP A 12 59.01 -28.36 -31.33
N ARG A 13 58.47 -28.04 -30.15
CA ARG A 13 57.21 -28.60 -29.66
C ARG A 13 56.01 -28.21 -30.53
N ASN A 14 56.10 -27.07 -31.22
CA ASN A 14 55.02 -26.48 -32.03
C ASN A 14 55.02 -26.95 -33.48
N LEU A 15 55.94 -27.83 -33.88
CA LEU A 15 55.95 -28.42 -35.21
C LEU A 15 54.77 -29.40 -35.33
N GLU A 16 53.87 -29.15 -36.28
CA GLU A 16 52.67 -29.94 -36.48
C GLU A 16 52.95 -31.22 -37.28
N PRO A 17 52.19 -32.31 -37.06
CA PRO A 17 52.11 -33.41 -38.01
C PRO A 17 51.59 -32.94 -39.37
N GLY A 18 52.00 -33.61 -40.45
CA GLY A 18 51.57 -33.27 -41.81
C GLY A 18 52.57 -33.73 -42.87
N THR A 19 52.39 -33.27 -44.11
CA THR A 19 53.29 -33.57 -45.23
C THR A 19 54.33 -32.47 -45.38
N TYR A 20 55.62 -32.83 -45.38
CA TYR A 20 56.75 -31.91 -45.48
C TYR A 20 57.76 -32.33 -46.55
N ARG A 21 58.44 -31.34 -47.14
CA ARG A 21 59.73 -31.54 -47.83
C ARG A 21 60.84 -31.09 -46.88
N VAL A 22 61.84 -31.96 -46.69
CA VAL A 22 63.03 -31.68 -45.88
C VAL A 22 64.19 -31.36 -46.81
N PHE A 23 64.89 -30.24 -46.63
CA PHE A 23 65.98 -29.83 -47.52
C PHE A 23 67.20 -29.32 -46.76
N ASN A 24 68.39 -29.50 -47.33
CA ASN A 24 69.62 -29.02 -46.71
C ASN A 24 69.79 -27.51 -46.98
N VAL A 25 70.07 -26.72 -45.95
CA VAL A 25 70.15 -25.26 -46.08
C VAL A 25 71.38 -24.82 -46.90
N ARG A 26 72.47 -25.59 -46.90
CA ARG A 26 73.68 -25.25 -47.68
C ARG A 26 73.51 -25.46 -49.18
N THR A 27 72.91 -26.56 -49.59
CA THR A 27 72.86 -26.99 -51.01
C THR A 27 71.50 -26.78 -51.66
N GLY A 28 70.45 -26.53 -50.88
CA GLY A 28 69.08 -26.45 -51.35
C GLY A 28 68.49 -27.80 -51.79
N THR A 29 69.24 -28.90 -51.71
CA THR A 29 68.78 -30.24 -52.14
C THR A 29 67.86 -30.87 -51.10
N ALA A 30 66.79 -31.51 -51.54
CA ALA A 30 65.81 -32.20 -50.70
C ALA A 30 66.24 -33.63 -50.37
N ILE A 31 65.85 -34.11 -49.19
CA ILE A 31 65.96 -35.51 -48.79
C ILE A 31 64.91 -36.33 -49.56
N GLN A 32 65.36 -37.38 -50.25
CA GLN A 32 64.48 -38.28 -50.98
C GLN A 32 64.90 -39.75 -50.85
N ILE A 33 63.96 -40.65 -51.14
CA ILE A 33 64.29 -42.03 -51.51
C ILE A 33 64.77 -42.04 -52.96
N SER A 34 65.86 -42.75 -53.25
CA SER A 34 66.40 -42.84 -54.61
C SER A 34 65.48 -43.66 -55.53
N ASP A 35 65.12 -43.08 -56.69
CA ASP A 35 64.32 -43.79 -57.71
C ASP A 35 65.04 -45.00 -58.33
N HIS A 36 66.36 -45.05 -58.21
CA HIS A 36 67.19 -46.17 -58.70
C HIS A 36 67.39 -47.26 -57.64
N ASP A 37 67.26 -46.94 -56.36
CA ASP A 37 67.47 -47.84 -55.23
C ASP A 37 66.56 -47.41 -54.06
N PRO A 38 65.38 -48.02 -53.90
CA PRO A 38 64.41 -47.60 -52.89
C PRO A 38 64.83 -47.90 -51.46
N THR A 39 66.02 -48.47 -51.23
CA THR A 39 66.63 -48.62 -49.90
C THR A 39 67.48 -47.42 -49.49
N LYS A 40 67.91 -46.58 -50.45
CA LYS A 40 68.82 -45.46 -50.22
C LYS A 40 68.10 -44.14 -49.98
N ILE A 41 68.57 -43.42 -48.97
CA ILE A 41 68.26 -41.99 -48.77
C ILE A 41 69.40 -41.16 -49.34
N VAL A 42 69.04 -40.26 -50.22
CA VAL A 42 69.97 -39.33 -50.89
C VAL A 42 69.39 -37.93 -50.87
N THR A 43 70.24 -36.94 -51.15
CA THR A 43 69.77 -35.61 -51.51
C THR A 43 69.74 -35.41 -53.03
N TRP A 44 68.75 -34.64 -53.49
CA TRP A 44 68.54 -34.34 -54.90
C TRP A 44 67.97 -32.93 -55.07
N GLU A 45 68.07 -32.35 -56.26
CA GLU A 45 67.41 -31.11 -56.63
C GLU A 45 65.91 -31.13 -56.28
N ARG A 46 65.35 -30.01 -55.80
CA ARG A 46 63.96 -29.95 -55.33
C ARG A 46 62.97 -30.10 -56.49
N HIS A 47 62.07 -31.07 -56.38
CA HIS A 47 60.94 -31.26 -57.29
C HIS A 47 59.71 -31.78 -56.54
N ASP A 48 58.52 -31.71 -57.16
CA ASP A 48 57.25 -32.15 -56.57
C ASP A 48 57.01 -33.67 -56.62
N GLY A 49 58.10 -34.44 -56.71
CA GLY A 49 58.06 -35.90 -56.63
C GLY A 49 57.64 -36.36 -55.24
N LYS A 50 56.77 -37.38 -55.15
CA LYS A 50 56.30 -37.92 -53.87
C LYS A 50 57.44 -38.57 -53.07
N ASN A 51 58.49 -39.04 -53.74
CA ASN A 51 59.73 -39.53 -53.15
C ASN A 51 60.50 -38.48 -52.32
N GLN A 52 60.29 -37.18 -52.55
CA GLN A 52 60.85 -36.08 -51.75
C GLN A 52 59.94 -35.63 -50.60
N GLN A 53 58.75 -36.23 -50.46
CA GLN A 53 57.71 -35.80 -49.54
C GLN A 53 57.58 -36.80 -48.39
N TRP A 54 57.49 -36.27 -47.18
CA TRP A 54 57.56 -37.02 -45.94
C TRP A 54 56.38 -36.68 -45.05
N PHE A 55 55.62 -37.70 -44.67
CA PHE A 55 54.67 -37.63 -43.57
C PHE A 55 55.45 -37.53 -42.26
N LEU A 56 55.34 -36.37 -41.60
CA LEU A 56 55.87 -36.13 -40.27
C LEU A 56 54.82 -36.56 -39.25
N GLN A 57 55.10 -37.63 -38.51
CA GLN A 57 54.18 -38.25 -37.55
C GLN A 57 54.77 -38.20 -36.14
N ARG A 58 53.96 -37.98 -35.11
CA ARG A 58 54.45 -37.92 -33.71
C ARG A 58 54.94 -39.30 -33.25
N SER A 59 56.10 -39.35 -32.63
CA SER A 59 56.71 -40.59 -32.12
C SER A 59 57.49 -40.29 -30.84
N GLY A 60 56.94 -40.68 -29.68
CA GLY A 60 57.53 -40.38 -28.38
C GLY A 60 57.73 -38.87 -28.14
N GLN A 61 58.95 -38.46 -27.83
CA GLN A 61 59.32 -37.03 -27.67
C GLN A 61 59.66 -36.32 -28.99
N GLY A 62 59.65 -37.03 -30.11
CA GLY A 62 60.02 -36.53 -31.43
C GLY A 62 59.04 -36.96 -32.52
N TYR A 63 59.58 -37.22 -33.71
CA TYR A 63 58.80 -37.56 -34.89
C TYR A 63 59.45 -38.68 -35.67
N GLN A 64 58.64 -39.45 -36.39
CA GLN A 64 59.10 -40.33 -37.47
C GLN A 64 58.73 -39.70 -38.82
N LEU A 65 59.55 -39.95 -39.84
CA LEU A 65 59.33 -39.45 -41.19
C LEU A 65 59.08 -40.64 -42.13
N ARG A 66 57.82 -40.85 -42.53
CA ARG A 66 57.40 -41.88 -43.50
C ARG A 66 57.34 -41.24 -44.89
N ASN A 67 57.89 -41.90 -45.90
CA ASN A 67 57.86 -41.36 -47.26
C ASN A 67 56.44 -41.42 -47.86
N ARG A 68 56.08 -40.48 -48.74
CA ARG A 68 54.76 -40.42 -49.38
C ARG A 68 54.63 -41.32 -50.61
N GLN A 69 55.75 -41.70 -51.23
CA GLN A 69 55.79 -42.60 -52.40
C GLN A 69 56.06 -44.05 -52.02
N HIS A 70 56.89 -44.27 -51.02
CA HIS A 70 57.31 -45.60 -50.57
C HIS A 70 56.87 -45.83 -49.13
N ASP A 71 56.42 -47.04 -48.79
CA ASP A 71 56.09 -47.41 -47.42
C ASP A 71 57.37 -47.71 -46.60
N ALA A 72 58.14 -46.65 -46.36
CA ALA A 72 59.43 -46.68 -45.70
C ALA A 72 59.69 -45.37 -44.93
N TYR A 73 60.46 -45.47 -43.86
CA TYR A 73 60.81 -44.40 -42.94
C TYR A 73 62.28 -44.01 -43.07
N LEU A 74 62.62 -42.76 -42.73
CA LEU A 74 64.00 -42.36 -42.47
C LEU A 74 64.52 -43.07 -41.22
N ALA A 75 65.52 -43.92 -41.39
CA ALA A 75 66.13 -44.71 -40.32
C ALA A 75 67.66 -44.72 -40.40
N VAL A 76 68.30 -45.19 -39.33
CA VAL A 76 69.75 -45.47 -39.27
C VAL A 76 70.01 -46.88 -38.74
N PRO A 77 71.00 -47.63 -39.28
CA PRO A 77 71.25 -49.02 -38.91
C PRO A 77 72.05 -49.15 -37.60
N SER A 78 72.72 -48.07 -37.18
CA SER A 78 73.45 -47.96 -35.92
C SER A 78 73.38 -46.51 -35.41
N THR A 79 73.68 -46.32 -34.13
CA THR A 79 73.90 -45.00 -33.52
C THR A 79 75.35 -44.50 -33.66
N ASP A 80 76.20 -45.28 -34.32
CA ASP A 80 77.61 -44.96 -34.57
C ASP A 80 77.80 -43.73 -35.45
N LYS A 81 78.93 -43.06 -35.23
CA LYS A 81 79.38 -41.93 -36.04
C LYS A 81 79.73 -42.44 -37.46
N HIS A 82 79.28 -41.76 -38.51
CA HIS A 82 79.24 -42.26 -39.91
C HIS A 82 78.21 -43.37 -40.20
N ALA A 83 77.19 -43.64 -39.38
CA ALA A 83 76.10 -44.49 -39.86
C ALA A 83 75.31 -43.76 -40.98
N LEU A 84 75.03 -44.47 -42.08
CA LEU A 84 74.28 -43.98 -43.23
C LEU A 84 72.77 -43.94 -42.90
N VAL A 85 72.08 -42.86 -43.29
CA VAL A 85 70.62 -42.78 -43.24
C VAL A 85 70.05 -43.57 -44.43
N TYR A 86 69.09 -44.45 -44.17
CA TYR A 86 68.53 -45.36 -45.18
C TYR A 86 67.01 -45.48 -45.03
N ALA A 87 66.36 -46.02 -46.07
CA ALA A 87 64.92 -46.24 -46.08
C ALA A 87 64.60 -47.61 -45.45
N SER A 88 63.85 -47.60 -44.35
CA SER A 88 63.53 -48.82 -43.59
C SER A 88 62.04 -49.01 -43.39
N ARG A 89 61.58 -50.25 -43.24
CA ARG A 89 60.20 -50.53 -42.77
C ARG A 89 60.01 -50.25 -41.28
N TYR A 90 61.11 -50.05 -40.54
CA TYR A 90 61.10 -49.77 -39.11
C TYR A 90 61.43 -48.29 -38.86
N PRO A 91 60.58 -47.51 -38.17
CA PRO A 91 60.81 -46.10 -37.95
C PRO A 91 61.97 -45.84 -36.99
N THR A 92 62.63 -44.70 -37.17
CA THR A 92 63.52 -44.10 -36.17
C THR A 92 62.92 -42.77 -35.71
N THR A 93 63.03 -42.47 -34.42
CA THR A 93 62.54 -41.22 -33.83
C THR A 93 63.60 -40.13 -33.92
N TRP A 94 63.20 -38.98 -34.46
CA TRP A 94 64.04 -37.80 -34.68
C TRP A 94 63.52 -36.60 -33.88
N LEU A 95 64.42 -35.89 -33.21
CA LEU A 95 64.16 -34.64 -32.51
C LEU A 95 64.50 -33.47 -33.45
N PHE A 96 63.56 -32.52 -33.59
CA PHE A 96 63.75 -31.32 -34.38
C PHE A 96 64.12 -30.17 -33.45
N LEU A 97 65.35 -29.67 -33.56
CA LEU A 97 65.90 -28.63 -32.69
C LEU A 97 66.04 -27.33 -33.45
N LYS A 98 65.52 -26.21 -32.92
CA LYS A 98 65.58 -24.90 -33.60
C LYS A 98 67.01 -24.39 -33.70
N CYS A 99 67.45 -24.03 -34.91
CA CYS A 99 68.73 -23.37 -35.18
C CYS A 99 68.59 -22.41 -36.36
N LYS A 100 68.86 -21.11 -36.16
CA LYS A 100 68.97 -20.08 -37.22
C LYS A 100 67.78 -20.02 -38.20
N GLY A 101 66.55 -20.15 -37.68
CA GLY A 101 65.31 -20.14 -38.50
C GLY A 101 64.97 -21.47 -39.19
N HIS A 102 65.79 -22.49 -38.98
CA HIS A 102 65.68 -23.84 -39.52
C HIS A 102 65.85 -24.87 -38.39
N HIS A 103 66.10 -26.14 -38.73
CA HIS A 103 66.19 -27.23 -37.76
C HIS A 103 67.50 -28.02 -37.88
N ILE A 104 68.04 -28.43 -36.73
CA ILE A 104 68.98 -29.54 -36.62
C ILE A 104 68.14 -30.79 -36.33
N ILE A 105 68.27 -31.82 -37.17
CA ILE A 105 67.55 -33.08 -37.03
C ILE A 105 68.45 -34.04 -36.27
N GLN A 106 68.11 -34.31 -35.00
CA GLN A 106 68.89 -35.10 -34.06
C GLN A 106 68.27 -36.49 -33.87
N LEU A 107 69.11 -37.52 -33.80
CA LEU A 107 68.70 -38.87 -33.41
C LEU A 107 68.28 -38.87 -31.93
N ALA A 108 67.08 -39.38 -31.60
CA ALA A 108 66.64 -39.45 -30.22
C ALA A 108 67.69 -40.13 -29.30
N ASP A 109 67.82 -39.62 -28.08
CA ASP A 109 68.72 -40.12 -27.03
C ASP A 109 70.24 -40.13 -27.34
N LYS A 110 70.69 -39.48 -28.43
CA LYS A 110 72.11 -39.37 -28.79
C LYS A 110 72.48 -37.98 -29.30
N ASN A 111 73.71 -37.55 -29.00
CA ASN A 111 74.29 -36.34 -29.61
C ASN A 111 74.80 -36.63 -31.04
N ARG A 112 73.85 -36.96 -31.94
CA ARG A 112 74.06 -37.31 -33.35
C ARG A 112 73.01 -36.64 -34.22
N VAL A 113 73.42 -36.02 -35.33
CA VAL A 113 72.54 -35.21 -36.19
C VAL A 113 72.73 -35.56 -37.66
N PHE A 114 71.73 -35.30 -38.50
CA PHE A 114 71.85 -35.41 -39.95
C PHE A 114 72.94 -34.49 -40.52
N ASP A 115 73.81 -35.07 -41.33
CA ASP A 115 74.99 -34.46 -41.93
C ASP A 115 75.04 -34.82 -43.42
N LEU A 116 75.07 -33.81 -44.30
CA LEU A 116 75.20 -34.01 -45.73
C LEU A 116 76.68 -34.31 -46.09
N HIS A 117 76.94 -35.54 -46.52
CA HIS A 117 78.29 -36.07 -46.67
C HIS A 117 79.17 -35.21 -47.59
N ASN A 118 80.40 -34.94 -47.16
CA ASN A 118 81.39 -34.09 -47.84
C ASN A 118 80.88 -32.69 -48.26
N CYS A 119 79.75 -32.22 -47.72
CA CYS A 119 79.09 -30.97 -48.11
C CYS A 119 78.76 -30.83 -49.62
N ALA A 120 78.73 -31.93 -50.37
CA ALA A 120 78.62 -31.89 -51.83
C ALA A 120 77.17 -31.61 -52.28
N SER A 121 77.03 -30.75 -53.30
CA SER A 121 75.74 -30.33 -53.87
C SER A 121 75.31 -31.13 -55.11
N HIS A 122 76.03 -32.21 -55.46
CA HIS A 122 75.62 -33.06 -56.58
C HIS A 122 74.43 -33.93 -56.17
N ASN A 123 73.56 -34.20 -57.14
CA ASN A 123 72.47 -35.15 -57.00
C ASN A 123 72.97 -36.53 -56.56
N GLY A 124 72.18 -37.24 -55.75
CA GLY A 124 72.51 -38.57 -55.25
C GLY A 124 73.47 -38.59 -54.06
N ASN A 125 73.83 -37.45 -53.47
CA ASN A 125 74.73 -37.40 -52.32
C ASN A 125 74.07 -37.96 -51.04
N GLU A 126 74.84 -38.71 -50.24
CA GLU A 126 74.35 -39.49 -49.10
C GLU A 126 74.27 -38.68 -47.80
N ILE A 127 73.34 -39.05 -46.92
CA ILE A 127 73.13 -38.41 -45.61
C ILE A 127 73.62 -39.36 -44.52
N HIS A 128 74.48 -38.86 -43.63
CA HIS A 128 75.04 -39.63 -42.52
C HIS A 128 74.60 -39.03 -41.18
N ILE A 129 74.75 -39.79 -40.09
CA ILE A 129 74.71 -39.21 -38.74
C ILE A 129 76.10 -38.86 -38.24
N TRP A 130 76.26 -37.61 -37.80
CA TRP A 130 77.51 -37.03 -37.34
C TRP A 130 77.39 -36.33 -36.00
N GLN A 131 78.51 -35.85 -35.46
CA GLN A 131 78.51 -35.06 -34.23
C GLN A 131 77.85 -33.70 -34.48
N MET A 132 76.97 -33.30 -33.56
CA MET A 132 76.25 -32.02 -33.59
C MET A 132 77.20 -30.82 -33.73
N GLY A 133 76.74 -29.85 -34.52
CA GLY A 133 77.34 -28.53 -34.70
C GLY A 133 76.46 -27.70 -35.64
N GLU A 134 76.77 -26.40 -35.77
CA GLU A 134 75.99 -25.46 -36.59
C GLU A 134 76.53 -25.28 -38.02
N GLU A 135 77.34 -26.21 -38.52
CA GLU A 135 77.86 -26.12 -39.88
C GLU A 135 76.69 -26.24 -40.89
N PRO A 136 76.63 -25.41 -41.96
CA PRO A 136 75.44 -25.33 -42.82
C PRO A 136 74.96 -26.65 -43.46
N HIS A 137 75.84 -27.66 -43.54
CA HIS A 137 75.53 -28.99 -44.06
C HIS A 137 74.76 -29.88 -43.07
N LYS A 138 74.59 -29.44 -41.81
CA LYS A 138 73.82 -30.11 -40.75
C LYS A 138 72.52 -29.38 -40.40
N ILE A 139 72.25 -28.26 -41.06
CA ILE A 139 71.04 -27.45 -40.86
C ILE A 139 70.07 -27.77 -42.00
N TRP A 140 68.83 -28.08 -41.63
CA TRP A 140 67.80 -28.59 -42.52
C TRP A 140 66.55 -27.71 -42.43
N GLY A 141 66.06 -27.25 -43.57
CA GLY A 141 64.79 -26.56 -43.69
C GLY A 141 63.62 -27.54 -43.81
N LEU A 142 62.48 -27.15 -43.24
CA LEU A 142 61.20 -27.81 -43.41
C LEU A 142 60.27 -26.92 -44.23
N GLU A 143 59.75 -27.46 -45.32
CA GLU A 143 58.71 -26.85 -46.15
C GLU A 143 57.42 -27.66 -45.99
N ARG A 144 56.37 -27.04 -45.44
CA ARG A 144 55.06 -27.68 -45.21
C ARG A 144 54.28 -27.70 -46.53
N LEU A 145 53.85 -28.90 -46.95
CA LEU A 145 53.15 -29.14 -48.22
C LEU A 145 51.67 -29.48 -48.04
N GLY A 146 51.22 -29.84 -46.83
CA GLY A 146 49.81 -30.11 -46.52
C GLY A 146 49.60 -30.71 -45.13
N ASP A 147 48.35 -30.81 -44.70
CA ASP A 147 47.95 -31.30 -43.36
C ASP A 147 47.93 -32.83 -43.23
N ASP A 148 47.97 -33.56 -44.36
CA ASP A 148 47.95 -35.03 -44.39
C ASP A 148 49.18 -35.61 -43.70
N SER A 149 48.97 -36.37 -42.61
CA SER A 149 50.01 -37.07 -41.85
C SER A 149 50.16 -38.54 -42.24
N GLY A 150 49.39 -39.05 -43.21
CA GLY A 150 49.41 -40.45 -43.61
C GLY A 150 48.95 -41.44 -42.54
N GLU A 151 48.23 -40.97 -41.52
CA GLU A 151 47.56 -41.77 -40.49
C GLU A 151 46.10 -42.04 -40.90
N GLU A 152 45.78 -43.27 -41.27
CA GLU A 152 44.39 -43.67 -41.49
C GLU A 152 43.62 -43.71 -40.16
N ILE A 153 42.76 -42.71 -39.90
CA ILE A 153 41.78 -42.78 -38.83
C ILE A 153 40.76 -43.86 -39.20
N PRO A 154 40.63 -44.97 -38.43
CA PRO A 154 39.75 -46.07 -38.84
C PRO A 154 38.29 -45.60 -38.96
N SER A 155 37.62 -45.96 -40.05
CA SER A 155 36.22 -45.58 -40.31
C SER A 155 35.26 -46.00 -39.18
N ALA A 156 35.59 -47.08 -38.46
CA ALA A 156 34.87 -47.50 -37.25
C ALA A 156 35.00 -46.48 -36.10
N LEU A 157 36.15 -45.84 -35.91
CA LEU A 157 36.36 -44.81 -34.90
C LEU A 157 35.60 -43.52 -35.26
N LEU A 158 35.53 -43.19 -36.56
CA LEU A 158 34.71 -42.10 -37.09
C LEU A 158 33.22 -42.37 -36.91
N ALA A 159 32.75 -43.58 -37.21
CA ALA A 159 31.35 -43.99 -37.02
C ALA A 159 30.94 -44.01 -35.55
N VAL A 160 31.78 -44.56 -34.65
CA VAL A 160 31.53 -44.56 -33.21
C VAL A 160 31.55 -43.14 -32.64
N ARG A 161 32.53 -42.29 -33.00
CA ARG A 161 32.54 -40.89 -32.56
C ARG A 161 31.33 -40.10 -33.05
N LYS A 162 30.86 -40.37 -34.28
CA LYS A 162 29.65 -39.73 -34.82
C LYS A 162 28.40 -40.21 -34.08
N GLY A 163 28.23 -41.52 -33.87
CA GLY A 163 27.11 -42.08 -33.11
C GLY A 163 27.09 -41.64 -31.65
N ASP A 164 28.24 -41.62 -30.97
CA ASP A 164 28.38 -41.09 -29.61
C ASP A 164 28.06 -39.59 -29.53
N PHE A 165 28.41 -38.81 -30.57
CA PHE A 165 28.09 -37.40 -30.64
C PHE A 165 26.61 -37.16 -30.91
N GLU A 166 26.00 -37.91 -31.82
CA GLU A 166 24.56 -37.85 -32.11
C GLU A 166 23.73 -38.27 -30.89
N ALA A 167 24.10 -39.35 -30.21
CA ALA A 167 23.45 -39.78 -28.96
C ALA A 167 23.60 -38.78 -27.81
N LYS A 168 24.76 -38.12 -27.69
CA LYS A 168 24.97 -37.03 -26.72
C LYS A 168 24.16 -35.79 -27.07
N MET A 169 24.09 -35.41 -28.35
CA MET A 169 23.24 -34.31 -28.82
C MET A 169 21.77 -34.59 -28.55
N GLU A 170 21.29 -35.82 -28.77
CA GLU A 170 19.90 -36.20 -28.49
C GLU A 170 19.59 -36.22 -26.99
N LEU A 171 20.54 -36.67 -26.15
CA LEU A 171 20.43 -36.57 -24.69
C LEU A 171 20.40 -35.11 -24.22
N VAL A 172 21.29 -34.26 -24.73
CA VAL A 172 21.33 -32.82 -24.41
C VAL A 172 20.06 -32.12 -24.87
N ASN A 173 19.56 -32.40 -26.07
CA ASN A 173 18.30 -31.85 -26.57
C ASN A 173 17.10 -32.27 -25.71
N LYS A 174 17.08 -33.52 -25.22
CA LYS A 174 16.05 -33.99 -24.29
C LYS A 174 16.14 -33.28 -22.95
N GLU A 175 17.33 -33.15 -22.36
CA GLU A 175 17.52 -32.44 -21.10
C GLU A 175 17.19 -30.94 -21.25
N LEU A 176 17.50 -30.34 -22.40
CA LEU A 176 17.13 -28.96 -22.73
C LEU A 176 15.60 -28.80 -22.79
N ALA A 177 14.88 -29.75 -23.39
CA ALA A 177 13.42 -29.76 -23.45
C ALA A 177 12.80 -29.92 -22.04
N GLU A 178 13.30 -30.84 -21.22
CA GLU A 178 12.86 -31.01 -19.83
C GLU A 178 13.12 -29.75 -18.98
N ARG A 179 14.28 -29.10 -19.15
CA ARG A 179 14.59 -27.82 -18.52
C ARG A 179 13.68 -26.69 -19.02
N GLN A 180 13.36 -26.64 -20.32
CA GLN A 180 12.47 -25.63 -20.89
C GLN A 180 11.03 -25.79 -20.42
N GLU A 181 10.54 -27.02 -20.26
CA GLU A 181 9.23 -27.31 -19.67
C GLU A 181 9.20 -26.94 -18.18
N LYS A 182 10.29 -27.22 -17.45
CA LYS A 182 10.42 -26.81 -16.05
C LYS A 182 10.42 -25.28 -15.88
N ILE A 183 11.17 -24.54 -16.70
CA ILE A 183 11.12 -23.07 -16.74
C ILE A 183 9.69 -22.61 -17.03
N ALA A 184 9.01 -23.17 -18.03
CA ALA A 184 7.64 -22.83 -18.37
C ALA A 184 6.62 -23.16 -17.25
N SER A 185 6.90 -24.14 -16.38
CA SER A 185 6.09 -24.42 -15.19
C SER A 185 6.34 -23.40 -14.07
N GLN A 186 7.61 -23.02 -13.84
CA GLN A 186 8.00 -21.99 -12.87
C GLN A 186 7.50 -20.60 -13.28
N ASP A 187 7.48 -20.26 -14.56
CA ASP A 187 6.88 -19.01 -15.06
C ASP A 187 5.37 -18.94 -14.80
N ARG A 188 4.64 -20.06 -14.93
CA ARG A 188 3.21 -20.14 -14.56
C ARG A 188 3.01 -19.94 -13.06
N GLU A 189 3.83 -20.58 -12.23
CA GLU A 189 3.78 -20.45 -10.77
C GLU A 189 4.12 -19.02 -10.32
N LEU A 190 5.15 -18.40 -10.90
CA LEU A 190 5.50 -16.99 -10.69
C LEU A 190 4.38 -16.03 -11.15
N SER A 191 3.70 -16.33 -12.26
CA SER A 191 2.55 -15.55 -12.71
C SER A 191 1.38 -15.66 -11.73
N GLN A 192 1.07 -16.87 -11.25
CA GLN A 192 0.02 -17.08 -10.25
C GLN A 192 0.36 -16.36 -8.93
N LEU A 193 1.59 -16.47 -8.43
CA LEU A 193 2.05 -15.76 -7.23
C LEU A 193 2.01 -14.24 -7.41
N ARG A 194 2.26 -13.72 -8.62
CA ARG A 194 2.12 -12.28 -8.93
C ARG A 194 0.66 -11.84 -8.90
N ASP A 195 -0.27 -12.65 -9.40
CA ASP A 195 -1.71 -12.36 -9.35
C ASP A 195 -2.25 -12.45 -7.91
N GLU A 196 -1.81 -13.44 -7.13
CA GLU A 196 -2.12 -13.57 -5.70
C GLU A 196 -1.56 -12.39 -4.89
N LEU A 197 -0.33 -11.94 -5.16
CA LEU A 197 0.27 -10.75 -4.55
C LEU A 197 -0.49 -9.47 -4.93
N SER A 198 -0.95 -9.36 -6.18
CA SER A 198 -1.79 -8.25 -6.65
C SER A 198 -3.14 -8.22 -5.92
N SER A 199 -3.79 -9.39 -5.79
CA SER A 199 -5.02 -9.57 -5.01
C SER A 199 -4.83 -9.22 -3.54
N ALA A 200 -3.73 -9.68 -2.92
CA ALA A 200 -3.37 -9.38 -1.54
C ALA A 200 -3.13 -7.87 -1.34
N LYS A 201 -2.45 -7.20 -2.27
CA LYS A 201 -2.25 -5.75 -2.26
C LYS A 201 -3.57 -4.98 -2.38
N GLY A 202 -4.50 -5.44 -3.21
CA GLY A 202 -5.87 -4.91 -3.28
C GLY A 202 -6.59 -5.00 -1.93
N LYS A 203 -6.64 -6.20 -1.33
CA LYS A 203 -7.22 -6.43 0.01
C LYS A 203 -6.54 -5.60 1.10
N LEU A 204 -5.22 -5.40 1.02
CA LEU A 204 -4.49 -4.56 1.96
C LEU A 204 -4.89 -3.09 1.84
N SER A 205 -5.17 -2.61 0.63
CA SER A 205 -5.69 -1.26 0.37
C SER A 205 -7.13 -1.10 0.88
N GLU A 206 -7.98 -2.12 0.72
CA GLU A 206 -9.33 -2.14 1.32
C GLU A 206 -9.26 -2.10 2.86
N LEU A 207 -8.37 -2.91 3.46
CA LEU A 207 -8.09 -2.89 4.90
C LEU A 207 -7.57 -1.53 5.38
N HIS A 208 -6.71 -0.87 4.60
CA HIS A 208 -6.23 0.47 4.91
C HIS A 208 -7.36 1.51 4.90
N ASN A 209 -8.24 1.46 3.90
CA ASN A 209 -9.42 2.34 3.83
C ASN A 209 -10.40 2.05 4.99
N LEU A 210 -10.60 0.78 5.35
CA LEU A 210 -11.42 0.39 6.51
C LEU A 210 -10.81 0.84 7.84
N LEU A 211 -9.48 0.79 8.00
CA LEU A 211 -8.80 1.34 9.16
C LEU A 211 -8.97 2.86 9.25
N TYR A 212 -8.83 3.58 8.14
CA TYR A 212 -9.08 5.02 8.08
C TYR A 212 -10.51 5.38 8.50
N GLN A 213 -11.51 4.70 7.94
CA GLN A 213 -12.92 4.86 8.32
C GLN A 213 -13.18 4.50 9.80
N ARG A 214 -12.50 3.46 10.31
CA ARG A 214 -12.60 3.07 11.73
C ARG A 214 -11.99 4.15 12.63
N ASP A 215 -10.89 4.77 12.23
CA ASP A 215 -10.23 5.80 13.02
C ASP A 215 -11.01 7.14 13.00
N GLU A 216 -11.66 7.50 11.89
CA GLU A 216 -12.69 8.55 11.87
C GLU A 216 -13.86 8.20 12.81
N THR A 217 -14.35 6.96 12.77
CA THR A 217 -15.43 6.50 13.66
C THR A 217 -15.02 6.55 15.14
N ILE A 218 -13.77 6.18 15.47
CA ILE A 218 -13.21 6.29 16.81
C ILE A 218 -13.14 7.75 17.24
N HIS A 219 -12.73 8.66 16.34
CA HIS A 219 -12.67 10.09 16.66
C HIS A 219 -14.07 10.68 16.92
N GLN A 220 -15.07 10.31 16.12
CA GLN A 220 -16.46 10.68 16.38
C GLN A 220 -16.96 10.10 17.71
N LEU A 221 -16.67 8.83 18.01
CA LEU A 221 -17.04 8.19 19.28
C LEU A 221 -16.35 8.84 20.49
N GLN A 222 -15.12 9.34 20.35
CA GLN A 222 -14.43 10.11 21.40
C GLN A 222 -15.12 11.47 21.64
N GLN A 223 -15.56 12.15 20.57
CA GLN A 223 -16.29 13.41 20.67
C GLN A 223 -17.67 13.21 21.30
N ASP A 224 -18.40 12.17 20.89
CA ASP A 224 -19.65 11.74 21.48
C ASP A 224 -19.48 11.35 22.96
N LEU A 225 -18.46 10.57 23.30
CA LEU A 225 -18.14 10.20 24.69
C LEU A 225 -17.92 11.45 25.55
N LYS A 226 -17.13 12.41 25.07
CA LYS A 226 -16.88 13.67 25.77
C LYS A 226 -18.17 14.45 26.03
N SER A 227 -19.04 14.59 25.01
CA SER A 227 -20.33 15.26 25.18
C SER A 227 -21.26 14.52 26.15
N LYS A 228 -21.19 13.17 26.18
CA LYS A 228 -21.92 12.34 27.15
C LYS A 228 -21.36 12.47 28.57
N GLU A 229 -20.04 12.60 28.75
CA GLU A 229 -19.41 12.86 30.06
C GLU A 229 -19.81 14.25 30.60
N GLU A 230 -19.83 15.27 29.75
CA GLU A 230 -20.35 16.61 30.08
C GLU A 230 -21.84 16.55 30.46
N ALA A 231 -22.67 15.87 29.66
CA ALA A 231 -24.09 15.64 29.96
C ALA A 231 -24.32 14.84 31.25
N LEU A 232 -23.46 13.85 31.56
CA LEU A 232 -23.50 13.09 32.80
C LEU A 232 -23.17 13.98 34.01
N GLY A 233 -22.19 14.88 33.87
CA GLY A 233 -21.88 15.91 34.88
C GLY A 233 -23.07 16.82 35.17
N HIS A 234 -23.77 17.27 34.12
CA HIS A 234 -25.03 18.01 34.25
C HIS A 234 -26.14 17.17 34.91
N ALA A 235 -26.26 15.87 34.57
CA ALA A 235 -27.24 14.97 35.16
C ALA A 235 -26.99 14.71 36.67
N TYR A 236 -25.72 14.59 37.10
CA TYR A 236 -25.38 14.48 38.52
C TYR A 236 -25.82 15.73 39.29
N LYS A 237 -25.51 16.92 38.79
CA LYS A 237 -25.94 18.19 39.39
C LYS A 237 -27.47 18.32 39.46
N MET A 238 -28.16 17.93 38.37
CA MET A 238 -29.62 17.86 38.29
C MET A 238 -30.26 16.79 39.20
N ASN A 239 -29.51 15.78 39.64
CA ASN A 239 -29.97 14.80 40.63
C ASN A 239 -29.72 15.27 42.06
N GLU A 240 -28.63 16.00 42.30
CA GLU A 240 -28.35 16.67 43.58
C GLU A 240 -29.40 17.75 43.87
N GLU A 241 -29.72 18.60 42.89
CA GLU A 241 -30.84 19.55 42.96
C GLU A 241 -32.18 18.83 43.18
N SER A 242 -32.41 17.70 42.49
CA SER A 242 -33.62 16.89 42.68
C SER A 242 -33.69 16.23 44.08
N ALA A 243 -32.56 15.83 44.66
CA ALA A 243 -32.48 15.33 46.03
C ALA A 243 -32.78 16.44 47.04
N ASN A 244 -32.31 17.66 46.78
CA ASN A 244 -32.61 18.83 47.61
C ASN A 244 -34.10 19.20 47.54
N LEU A 245 -34.69 19.18 46.34
CA LEU A 245 -36.14 19.34 46.14
C LEU A 245 -36.98 18.24 46.82
N ARG A 246 -36.53 16.97 46.79
CA ARG A 246 -37.18 15.87 47.53
C ARG A 246 -37.16 16.10 49.04
N SER A 247 -36.07 16.65 49.59
CA SER A 247 -35.98 17.03 51.00
C SER A 247 -36.92 18.19 51.34
N GLN A 248 -37.02 19.20 50.48
CA GLN A 248 -37.98 20.31 50.61
C GLN A 248 -39.44 19.83 50.50
N HIS A 249 -39.74 18.86 49.63
CA HIS A 249 -41.07 18.25 49.53
C HIS A 249 -41.46 17.54 50.83
N LYS A 250 -40.59 16.71 51.40
CA LYS A 250 -40.83 16.06 52.71
C LYS A 250 -41.10 17.08 53.82
N LEU A 251 -40.40 18.21 53.81
CA LEU A 251 -40.63 19.30 54.76
C LEU A 251 -42.00 19.99 54.55
N MET A 252 -42.41 20.23 53.30
CA MET A 252 -43.75 20.74 52.99
C MET A 252 -44.86 19.75 53.36
N GLU A 253 -44.64 18.45 53.13
CA GLU A 253 -45.58 17.38 53.45
C GLU A 253 -45.77 17.22 54.98
N SER A 254 -44.69 17.34 55.76
CA SER A 254 -44.76 17.44 57.22
C SER A 254 -45.55 18.67 57.70
N LYS A 255 -45.33 19.85 57.10
CA LYS A 255 -46.11 21.06 57.41
C LYS A 255 -47.58 20.92 57.02
N PHE A 256 -47.87 20.23 55.91
CA PHE A 256 -49.24 19.97 55.47
C PHE A 256 -50.00 19.06 56.45
N LEU A 257 -49.36 17.99 56.94
CA LEU A 257 -49.95 17.11 57.96
C LEU A 257 -50.26 17.87 59.25
N GLN A 258 -49.36 18.76 59.69
CA GLN A 258 -49.59 19.63 60.84
C GLN A 258 -50.80 20.56 60.61
N GLN A 259 -50.85 21.26 59.46
CA GLN A 259 -51.94 22.17 59.14
C GLN A 259 -53.29 21.45 58.98
N GLN A 260 -53.29 20.19 58.50
CA GLN A 260 -54.50 19.37 58.44
C GLN A 260 -55.05 19.06 59.84
N ALA A 261 -54.18 18.77 60.82
CA ALA A 261 -54.59 18.59 62.22
C ALA A 261 -55.13 19.89 62.86
N GLU A 262 -54.56 21.05 62.52
CA GLU A 262 -55.05 22.37 62.95
C GLU A 262 -56.46 22.65 62.39
N THR A 263 -56.70 22.39 61.10
CA THR A 263 -58.05 22.56 60.51
C THR A 263 -59.10 21.61 61.11
N ALA A 264 -58.75 20.36 61.41
CA ALA A 264 -59.66 19.44 62.10
C ALA A 264 -60.02 19.92 63.52
N THR A 265 -59.04 20.52 64.22
CA THR A 265 -59.26 21.12 65.54
C THR A 265 -60.19 22.34 65.46
N LEU A 266 -60.03 23.20 64.44
CA LEU A 266 -60.91 24.33 64.20
C LEU A 266 -62.35 23.90 63.86
N GLN A 267 -62.53 22.84 63.07
CA GLN A 267 -63.87 22.31 62.78
C GLN A 267 -64.56 21.79 64.05
N SER A 268 -63.84 21.06 64.91
CA SER A 268 -64.41 20.59 66.19
C SER A 268 -64.82 21.73 67.12
N LYS A 269 -64.10 22.87 67.10
CA LYS A 269 -64.53 24.10 67.79
C LYS A 269 -65.81 24.68 67.18
N MET A 270 -65.90 24.75 65.85
CA MET A 270 -67.07 25.24 65.12
C MET A 270 -68.34 24.49 65.50
N ASP A 271 -68.29 23.15 65.46
CA ASP A 271 -69.43 22.28 65.75
C ASP A 271 -69.93 22.47 67.20
N ARG A 272 -69.01 22.73 68.14
CA ARG A 272 -69.34 23.03 69.54
C ARG A 272 -70.00 24.40 69.73
N VAL A 273 -69.65 25.39 68.90
CA VAL A 273 -70.33 26.70 68.90
C VAL A 273 -71.76 26.57 68.36
N GLU A 274 -71.99 25.81 67.27
CA GLU A 274 -73.36 25.57 66.77
C GLU A 274 -74.25 24.89 67.84
N TYR A 275 -73.70 23.93 68.59
CA TYR A 275 -74.42 23.26 69.67
C TYR A 275 -74.76 24.20 70.84
N LEU A 276 -73.81 25.04 71.29
CA LEU A 276 -74.10 26.00 72.36
C LEU A 276 -75.14 27.04 71.94
N MET A 277 -75.12 27.49 70.68
CA MET A 277 -76.12 28.41 70.13
C MET A 277 -77.54 27.83 70.14
N SER A 278 -77.72 26.53 69.89
CA SER A 278 -79.06 25.91 69.93
C SER A 278 -79.62 25.86 71.36
N GLN A 279 -78.78 25.55 72.36
CA GLN A 279 -79.16 25.54 73.78
C GLN A 279 -79.60 26.92 74.29
N ILE A 280 -78.87 27.99 73.94
CA ILE A 280 -79.23 29.37 74.31
C ILE A 280 -80.59 29.76 73.70
N TYR A 281 -80.85 29.37 72.46
CA TYR A 281 -82.10 29.73 71.80
C TYR A 281 -83.32 29.03 72.43
N GLN A 282 -83.14 27.79 72.89
CA GLN A 282 -84.18 27.01 73.58
C GLN A 282 -84.47 27.52 75.00
N SER A 283 -83.52 28.17 75.68
CA SER A 283 -83.79 28.83 76.97
C SER A 283 -84.51 30.17 76.82
N GLN A 284 -84.34 30.89 75.70
CA GLN A 284 -85.00 32.17 75.45
C GLN A 284 -86.50 32.01 75.06
N TYR A 285 -86.88 30.89 74.45
CA TYR A 285 -88.26 30.58 74.07
C TYR A 285 -88.62 29.18 74.55
N PRO A 286 -89.36 29.01 75.67
CA PRO A 286 -89.59 27.69 76.23
C PRO A 286 -90.37 26.79 75.28
N ALA A 287 -89.95 25.53 75.19
CA ALA A 287 -90.70 24.48 74.51
C ALA A 287 -92.09 24.32 75.15
N ASP A 288 -93.13 24.23 74.33
CA ASP A 288 -94.50 24.19 74.85
C ASP A 288 -94.85 22.81 75.41
N LYS A 289 -94.60 22.62 76.71
CA LYS A 289 -94.89 21.37 77.42
C LYS A 289 -96.37 20.98 77.38
N ALA A 290 -97.28 21.92 77.10
CA ALA A 290 -98.73 21.70 77.04
C ALA A 290 -99.27 21.39 75.61
N LEU A 291 -98.39 21.21 74.61
CA LEU A 291 -98.81 20.87 73.24
C LEU A 291 -99.19 19.37 73.12
N GLU A 292 -100.40 19.03 73.56
CA GLU A 292 -100.94 17.65 73.59
C GLU A 292 -100.68 16.81 72.32
N PRO A 293 -100.43 15.49 72.43
CA PRO A 293 -100.48 14.60 71.29
C PRO A 293 -101.83 14.66 70.56
N GLY A 294 -101.79 14.86 69.24
CA GLY A 294 -102.99 15.03 68.43
C GLY A 294 -102.68 15.43 67.00
N PHE A 295 -103.72 15.57 66.19
CA PHE A 295 -103.61 16.04 64.81
C PHE A 295 -103.68 17.57 64.75
N TYR A 296 -102.67 18.18 64.14
CA TYR A 296 -102.60 19.63 63.93
C TYR A 296 -102.56 19.98 62.44
N ARG A 297 -103.12 21.15 62.10
CA ARG A 297 -102.79 21.91 60.89
C ARG A 297 -101.73 22.93 61.25
N ILE A 298 -100.64 22.98 60.49
CA ILE A 298 -99.59 24.00 60.62
C ILE A 298 -99.77 25.01 59.48
N SER A 299 -99.89 26.30 59.82
CA SER A 299 -99.98 27.42 58.89
C SER A 299 -99.04 28.55 59.29
N ASN A 300 -98.61 29.39 58.35
CA ASN A 300 -97.84 30.59 58.72
C ASN A 300 -98.75 31.60 59.44
N ALA A 301 -98.29 32.15 60.56
CA ALA A 301 -99.11 32.99 61.44
C ALA A 301 -99.49 34.37 60.86
N ARG A 302 -98.82 34.83 59.79
CA ARG A 302 -99.10 36.11 59.12
C ARG A 302 -100.06 35.96 57.94
N GLU A 303 -99.80 34.98 57.08
CA GLU A 303 -100.52 34.84 55.79
C GLU A 303 -101.69 33.85 55.86
N GLY A 304 -101.75 32.99 56.88
CA GLY A 304 -102.76 31.92 56.99
C GLY A 304 -102.53 30.73 56.05
N THR A 305 -101.55 30.80 55.14
CA THR A 305 -101.15 29.72 54.25
C THR A 305 -100.77 28.47 55.04
N ALA A 306 -101.50 27.37 54.82
CA ALA A 306 -101.16 26.06 55.38
C ALA A 306 -99.94 25.47 54.65
N ILE A 307 -99.17 24.61 55.32
CA ILE A 307 -98.14 23.81 54.65
C ILE A 307 -98.84 22.83 53.70
N GLN A 308 -98.81 23.10 52.39
CA GLN A 308 -99.51 22.33 51.36
C GLN A 308 -98.53 21.86 50.28
N VAL A 309 -98.38 20.54 50.13
CA VAL A 309 -97.42 19.94 49.20
C VAL A 309 -98.09 19.61 47.86
N SER A 310 -98.04 20.58 46.94
CA SER A 310 -98.46 20.50 45.52
C SER A 310 -99.96 20.27 45.22
N GLU A 311 -100.32 20.57 43.98
CA GLU A 311 -101.71 20.66 43.49
C GLU A 311 -102.36 19.27 43.26
N HIS A 312 -103.41 18.97 44.02
CA HIS A 312 -104.70 18.47 43.52
C HIS A 312 -105.65 18.20 44.71
N ASP A 313 -106.93 18.55 44.53
CA ASP A 313 -108.05 18.37 45.48
C ASP A 313 -108.03 19.24 46.78
N PRO A 314 -108.94 20.24 46.90
CA PRO A 314 -109.11 21.06 48.12
C PRO A 314 -109.55 20.29 49.38
N THR A 315 -109.92 19.00 49.27
CA THR A 315 -110.36 18.20 50.42
C THR A 315 -109.22 17.52 51.19
N GLN A 316 -107.97 17.59 50.70
CA GLN A 316 -106.81 16.97 51.36
C GLN A 316 -106.07 17.95 52.28
N VAL A 317 -106.47 17.99 53.56
CA VAL A 317 -105.72 18.68 54.62
C VAL A 317 -104.56 17.80 55.11
N ILE A 318 -103.34 18.34 55.15
CA ILE A 318 -102.18 17.68 55.78
C ILE A 318 -102.36 17.73 57.30
N THR A 319 -102.48 16.57 57.93
CA THR A 319 -102.67 16.41 59.38
C THR A 319 -101.39 15.93 60.04
N TRP A 320 -100.88 16.62 61.06
CA TRP A 320 -99.61 16.30 61.72
C TRP A 320 -99.83 15.65 63.09
N LYS A 321 -99.35 14.42 63.32
CA LYS A 321 -99.41 13.75 64.63
C LYS A 321 -98.09 13.83 65.42
N ARG A 322 -98.14 14.36 66.65
CA ARG A 322 -97.05 14.24 67.67
C ARG A 322 -96.97 12.81 68.22
N HIS A 323 -95.76 12.28 68.34
CA HIS A 323 -95.44 11.08 69.13
C HIS A 323 -94.54 11.44 70.30
N ASP A 324 -94.79 10.85 71.47
CA ASP A 324 -93.94 10.98 72.65
C ASP A 324 -92.83 9.92 72.66
N GLY A 325 -91.60 10.38 72.91
CA GLY A 325 -90.44 9.59 73.31
C GLY A 325 -89.68 10.38 74.39
N GLU A 326 -88.84 9.71 75.19
CA GLU A 326 -88.34 10.23 76.47
C GLU A 326 -87.38 11.45 76.44
N ASN A 327 -87.23 12.13 75.30
CA ASN A 327 -86.54 13.42 75.19
C ASN A 327 -87.52 14.50 74.68
N GLN A 328 -87.31 15.77 75.08
CA GLN A 328 -88.20 16.91 74.83
C GLN A 328 -88.24 17.34 73.34
N GLN A 329 -88.72 16.47 72.48
CA GLN A 329 -88.37 16.44 71.07
C GLN A 329 -89.51 15.83 70.25
N VAL A 330 -90.11 16.63 69.37
CA VAL A 330 -91.35 16.27 68.66
C VAL A 330 -91.02 15.73 67.26
N SER A 331 -91.67 14.62 66.91
CA SER A 331 -91.73 14.08 65.55
C SER A 331 -93.16 14.20 65.01
N ALA A 332 -93.30 14.46 63.70
CA ALA A 332 -94.57 14.83 63.08
C ALA A 332 -94.83 14.03 61.78
N LEU A 333 -96.01 13.40 61.69
CA LEU A 333 -96.40 12.46 60.62
C LEU A 333 -97.71 12.88 59.93
N ASN A 334 -97.79 12.70 58.60
CA ASN A 334 -98.99 12.91 57.76
C ASN A 334 -99.56 11.59 57.23
N TYR A 335 -100.90 11.47 57.13
CA TYR A 335 -101.58 10.18 56.96
C TYR A 335 -102.40 9.97 55.68
N ASN A 336 -102.57 10.98 54.82
CA ASN A 336 -103.13 10.75 53.48
C ASN A 336 -102.06 10.20 52.52
N ARG A 337 -102.43 9.21 51.70
CA ARG A 337 -101.53 8.27 50.99
C ARG A 337 -100.47 8.94 50.10
N PHE A 338 -99.34 9.33 50.69
CA PHE A 338 -97.97 8.95 50.31
C PHE A 338 -97.05 9.47 51.43
N THR A 339 -96.16 8.62 51.95
CA THR A 339 -95.57 8.79 53.29
C THR A 339 -94.65 10.01 53.38
N ALA A 340 -95.15 11.11 53.97
CA ALA A 340 -94.35 12.30 54.27
C ALA A 340 -93.53 12.13 55.56
N HIS A 341 -92.35 12.76 55.55
CA HIS A 341 -91.11 12.12 55.98
C HIS A 341 -90.03 13.22 55.87
N ILE A 342 -89.16 13.48 56.85
CA ILE A 342 -88.38 14.75 56.92
C ILE A 342 -87.03 14.44 57.60
N ILE A 343 -85.81 14.72 57.09
CA ILE A 343 -85.26 15.29 55.83
C ILE A 343 -84.07 14.39 55.37
N LYS A 344 -83.59 14.48 54.11
CA LYS A 344 -82.24 14.01 53.73
C LYS A 344 -81.67 14.72 52.50
N ASN A 345 -80.86 15.75 52.76
CA ASN A 345 -79.75 16.12 51.89
C ASN A 345 -78.49 16.23 52.76
N LYS A 346 -77.28 16.08 52.19
CA LYS A 346 -76.02 16.03 52.96
C LYS A 346 -75.63 17.36 53.62
N CYS A 347 -76.25 18.46 53.22
CA CYS A 347 -76.11 19.78 53.82
C CYS A 347 -77.32 20.06 54.72
N THR A 348 -77.08 20.37 55.99
CA THR A 348 -78.03 21.06 56.87
C THR A 348 -77.90 22.58 56.76
N ASP A 349 -77.23 23.04 55.70
CA ASP A 349 -76.74 24.40 55.52
C ASP A 349 -77.88 25.41 55.38
N ASN A 350 -77.54 26.67 55.57
CA ASN A 350 -78.50 27.76 55.61
C ASN A 350 -79.21 27.93 54.24
N GLY A 351 -80.55 27.96 54.25
CA GLY A 351 -81.37 28.01 53.04
C GLY A 351 -81.63 26.65 52.38
N ALA A 352 -81.27 25.52 53.00
CA ALA A 352 -81.61 24.20 52.48
C ALA A 352 -83.13 23.97 52.46
N GLN A 353 -83.65 23.48 51.31
CA GLN A 353 -85.07 23.22 51.13
C GLN A 353 -85.52 21.91 51.80
N ILE A 354 -86.79 21.86 52.18
CA ILE A 354 -87.36 20.73 52.93
C ILE A 354 -88.03 19.74 51.96
N TYR A 355 -87.63 18.47 52.04
CA TYR A 355 -88.05 17.39 51.16
C TYR A 355 -88.46 16.13 51.91
N ALA A 356 -89.24 15.26 51.24
CA ALA A 356 -89.66 13.96 51.74
C ALA A 356 -88.47 12.98 51.95
N SER A 357 -88.26 12.45 53.17
CA SER A 357 -87.15 11.55 53.54
C SER A 357 -87.47 10.45 54.56
N ARG A 358 -87.06 9.21 54.26
CA ARG A 358 -87.33 7.98 55.02
C ARG A 358 -86.65 7.86 56.40
N TYR A 359 -86.05 8.93 56.91
CA TYR A 359 -85.34 8.95 58.20
C TYR A 359 -85.97 10.02 59.10
N PRO A 360 -86.26 9.75 60.38
CA PRO A 360 -86.84 10.73 61.28
C PRO A 360 -85.83 11.84 61.58
N THR A 361 -86.28 13.10 61.51
CA THR A 361 -85.55 14.29 61.96
C THR A 361 -86.37 14.99 63.02
N THR A 362 -85.72 15.46 64.08
CA THR A 362 -86.40 15.90 65.29
C THR A 362 -86.46 17.41 65.44
N TRP A 363 -87.62 17.91 65.88
CA TRP A 363 -87.90 19.34 65.97
C TRP A 363 -88.41 19.74 67.35
N VAL A 364 -88.13 20.99 67.73
CA VAL A 364 -88.57 21.59 68.99
C VAL A 364 -89.55 22.72 68.65
N PHE A 365 -90.73 22.68 69.28
CA PHE A 365 -91.80 23.67 69.10
C PHE A 365 -91.75 24.68 70.24
N LEU A 366 -91.16 25.85 69.96
CA LEU A 366 -90.92 26.92 70.92
C LEU A 366 -92.10 27.89 70.89
N LYS A 367 -92.67 28.22 72.05
CA LYS A 367 -93.88 29.06 72.12
C LYS A 367 -93.53 30.55 71.97
N TYR A 368 -94.22 31.27 71.08
CA TYR A 368 -94.02 32.70 70.85
C TYR A 368 -95.32 33.42 70.49
N ASN A 369 -95.77 34.36 71.34
CA ASN A 369 -96.94 35.22 71.11
C ASN A 369 -98.20 34.47 70.61
N GLY A 370 -98.58 33.38 71.30
CA GLY A 370 -99.74 32.54 70.95
C GLY A 370 -99.55 31.64 69.72
N ASN A 371 -98.38 31.67 69.09
CA ASN A 371 -97.97 30.85 67.96
C ASN A 371 -96.66 30.12 68.29
N TYR A 372 -96.02 29.50 67.30
CA TYR A 372 -94.86 28.62 67.48
C TYR A 372 -93.70 28.94 66.53
N ILE A 373 -92.48 28.74 67.00
CA ILE A 373 -91.27 28.66 66.17
C ILE A 373 -90.85 27.18 66.15
N ILE A 374 -90.53 26.65 64.98
CA ILE A 374 -90.23 25.23 64.79
C ILE A 374 -88.73 25.11 64.49
N GLN A 375 -87.94 24.66 65.46
CA GLN A 375 -86.46 24.60 65.42
C GLN A 375 -85.96 23.16 65.24
N LEU A 376 -84.85 22.96 64.53
CA LEU A 376 -84.11 21.69 64.53
C LEU A 376 -83.52 21.42 65.92
N ALA A 377 -83.63 20.18 66.41
CA ALA A 377 -83.26 19.88 67.80
C ALA A 377 -81.74 19.94 68.09
N ASP A 378 -80.89 19.72 67.09
CA ASP A 378 -79.43 19.66 67.21
C ASP A 378 -78.71 20.95 66.76
N LYS A 379 -79.40 21.90 66.12
CA LYS A 379 -78.80 23.04 65.40
C LYS A 379 -79.62 24.32 65.57
N ASN A 380 -78.96 25.49 65.57
CA ASN A 380 -79.64 26.79 65.68
C ASN A 380 -80.31 27.23 64.35
N ARG A 381 -81.20 26.39 63.82
CA ARG A 381 -81.86 26.54 62.51
C ARG A 381 -83.36 26.33 62.67
N VAL A 382 -84.18 27.18 62.06
CA VAL A 382 -85.65 27.14 62.19
C VAL A 382 -86.35 27.05 60.84
N LEU A 383 -87.61 26.61 60.88
CA LEU A 383 -88.52 26.53 59.74
C LEU A 383 -88.89 27.94 59.24
N ASP A 384 -88.51 28.26 58.00
CA ASP A 384 -88.67 29.57 57.37
C ASP A 384 -89.48 29.45 56.06
N LEU A 385 -90.52 30.27 55.92
CA LEU A 385 -91.27 30.44 54.67
C LEU A 385 -90.46 31.33 53.72
N HIS A 386 -89.91 30.76 52.64
CA HIS A 386 -88.95 31.43 51.78
C HIS A 386 -89.47 32.76 51.22
N HIS A 387 -88.73 33.85 51.47
CA HIS A 387 -89.10 35.24 51.17
C HIS A 387 -90.46 35.71 51.73
N GLY A 388 -91.10 34.93 52.60
CA GLY A 388 -92.34 35.31 53.25
C GLY A 388 -93.59 35.37 52.39
N SER A 389 -93.54 34.88 51.14
CA SER A 389 -94.67 34.90 50.22
C SER A 389 -95.70 33.82 50.57
N GLY A 390 -96.96 34.23 50.77
CA GLY A 390 -98.10 33.34 51.00
C GLY A 390 -98.65 32.63 49.75
N GLN A 391 -98.00 32.76 48.58
CA GLN A 391 -98.45 32.12 47.33
C GLN A 391 -98.39 30.59 47.40
N ASN A 392 -99.42 29.94 46.86
CA ASN A 392 -99.47 28.48 46.74
C ASN A 392 -98.28 27.96 45.93
N GLY A 393 -97.63 26.90 46.43
CA GLY A 393 -96.43 26.31 45.82
C GLY A 393 -95.10 26.94 46.25
N ASN A 394 -95.09 27.97 47.13
CA ASN A 394 -93.86 28.50 47.69
C ASN A 394 -93.14 27.47 48.60
N VAL A 395 -91.81 27.54 48.64
CA VAL A 395 -90.96 26.53 49.29
C VAL A 395 -90.66 26.90 50.75
N ILE A 396 -90.58 25.90 51.62
CA ILE A 396 -90.20 26.04 53.03
C ILE A 396 -88.76 25.54 53.20
N HIS A 397 -87.90 26.37 53.78
CA HIS A 397 -86.48 26.09 53.99
C HIS A 397 -86.15 26.02 55.49
N ILE A 398 -84.93 25.57 55.81
CA ILE A 398 -84.32 25.82 57.12
C ILE A 398 -83.38 27.02 57.04
N PHE A 399 -83.45 27.92 58.01
CA PHE A 399 -82.61 29.11 58.04
C PHE A 399 -82.00 29.36 59.42
N ASP A 400 -80.78 29.92 59.45
CA ASP A 400 -80.07 30.26 60.68
C ASP A 400 -80.89 31.25 61.52
N GLN A 401 -81.06 30.96 62.81
CA GLN A 401 -81.89 31.77 63.70
C GLN A 401 -81.08 32.84 64.44
N ASN A 402 -80.93 33.98 63.77
CA ASN A 402 -80.22 35.14 64.27
C ASN A 402 -81.19 36.33 64.44
N GLY A 403 -81.38 36.80 65.67
CA GLY A 403 -82.25 37.94 66.00
C GLY A 403 -83.70 37.58 66.38
N SER A 404 -84.54 38.61 66.53
CA SER A 404 -85.93 38.47 66.96
C SER A 404 -86.78 37.65 65.98
N PRO A 405 -87.81 36.91 66.45
CA PRO A 405 -88.67 36.11 65.58
C PRO A 405 -89.38 36.96 64.52
N ILE A 406 -88.99 36.77 63.24
CA ILE A 406 -89.64 37.43 62.11
C ILE A 406 -90.88 36.65 61.65
N PRO A 407 -91.94 37.31 61.12
CA PRO A 407 -93.24 36.67 60.84
C PRO A 407 -93.19 35.42 59.95
N HIS A 408 -92.19 35.29 59.09
CA HIS A 408 -92.01 34.17 58.16
C HIS A 408 -91.54 32.88 58.84
N ARG A 409 -91.15 32.95 60.13
CA ARG A 409 -90.71 31.84 60.99
C ARG A 409 -91.70 31.52 62.11
N ILE A 410 -92.83 32.20 62.13
CA ILE A 410 -93.88 32.05 63.15
C ILE A 410 -95.04 31.25 62.54
N TRP A 411 -95.41 30.16 63.21
CA TRP A 411 -96.32 29.14 62.72
C TRP A 411 -97.48 28.96 63.69
N LYS A 412 -98.71 29.01 63.19
CA LYS A 412 -99.92 28.74 63.93
C LYS A 412 -100.24 27.25 63.85
N LEU A 413 -100.48 26.62 65.00
CA LEU A 413 -100.95 25.24 65.10
C LEU A 413 -102.44 25.23 65.46
N GLU A 414 -103.25 24.53 64.67
CA GLU A 414 -104.70 24.41 64.86
C GLU A 414 -105.07 22.93 65.00
N ARG A 415 -105.67 22.54 66.13
CA ARG A 415 -105.99 21.13 66.42
C ARG A 415 -107.22 20.66 65.62
N LEU A 416 -107.13 19.48 65.03
CA LEU A 416 -108.14 18.86 64.18
C LEU A 416 -108.73 17.61 64.85
N GLY A 417 -109.62 17.81 65.83
CA GLY A 417 -110.38 16.73 66.48
C GLY A 417 -109.67 16.04 67.67
N ASN A 418 -110.47 15.32 68.47
CA ASN A 418 -110.06 14.69 69.72
C ASN A 418 -110.08 13.16 69.61
N ASP A 419 -109.02 12.52 70.10
CA ASP A 419 -109.08 11.22 70.78
C ASP A 419 -108.07 11.24 71.94
N ALA A 420 -108.30 10.45 72.99
CA ALA A 420 -107.72 10.58 74.34
C ALA A 420 -106.21 10.24 74.46
N GLY A 421 -105.46 10.63 75.51
CA GLY A 421 -105.76 11.50 76.66
C GLY A 421 -104.78 11.33 77.86
N ASN A 422 -104.73 12.34 78.74
CA ASN A 422 -104.16 12.37 80.12
C ASN A 422 -102.74 11.79 80.42
N LYS A 423 -101.77 12.65 80.78
CA LYS A 423 -101.30 12.85 82.18
C LYS A 423 -100.19 13.93 82.33
N GLU A 424 -100.08 14.47 83.55
CA GLU A 424 -99.29 15.65 83.97
C GLU A 424 -97.85 15.33 84.50
N PRO A 425 -97.01 16.33 84.89
CA PRO A 425 -95.54 16.36 84.64
C PRO A 425 -94.64 15.96 85.83
N PRO A 426 -93.31 16.21 85.80
CA PRO A 426 -92.77 17.40 86.50
C PRO A 426 -91.51 18.08 85.86
N GLU A 427 -90.71 18.77 86.69
CA GLU A 427 -89.83 19.92 86.37
C GLU A 427 -88.30 19.65 86.43
N ALA A 428 -87.53 20.54 85.80
CA ALA A 428 -86.15 21.00 86.11
C ALA A 428 -85.75 22.01 84.99
N GLY A 429 -84.84 22.98 85.14
CA GLY A 429 -84.00 23.41 86.27
C GLY A 429 -82.87 24.30 85.70
N GLU A 430 -82.61 25.49 86.26
CA GLU A 430 -81.72 26.51 85.66
C GLU A 430 -80.22 26.23 85.79
N GLU A 431 -79.42 26.64 84.79
CA GLU A 431 -78.13 27.32 85.03
C GLU A 431 -77.64 28.08 83.77
N THR A 432 -77.70 29.43 83.75
CA THR A 432 -77.05 30.24 82.69
C THR A 432 -76.49 31.57 83.20
N ALA A 433 -75.16 31.71 83.22
CA ALA A 433 -74.49 33.00 83.49
C ALA A 433 -73.13 33.20 82.79
N ASN A 434 -72.41 32.13 82.39
CA ASN A 434 -71.03 32.25 81.87
C ASN A 434 -70.90 32.46 80.34
N ILE A 435 -71.97 32.30 79.58
CA ILE A 435 -71.91 32.10 78.12
C ILE A 435 -71.57 33.39 77.33
N ASN A 436 -71.96 34.56 77.84
CA ASN A 436 -71.91 35.81 77.07
C ASN A 436 -70.51 36.42 76.89
N LYS A 437 -69.47 35.93 77.57
CA LYS A 437 -68.11 36.48 77.47
C LYS A 437 -67.25 35.75 76.42
N GLU A 438 -67.45 34.44 76.22
CA GLU A 438 -66.76 33.69 75.16
C GLU A 438 -67.29 34.06 73.76
N LEU A 439 -68.56 34.46 73.67
CA LEU A 439 -69.27 34.70 72.41
C LEU A 439 -68.63 35.79 71.53
N LEU A 440 -68.18 36.90 72.14
CA LEU A 440 -67.60 38.03 71.38
C LEU A 440 -66.22 37.69 70.80
N GLN A 441 -65.42 36.91 71.54
CA GLN A 441 -64.05 36.58 71.13
C GLN A 441 -64.01 35.54 69.99
N MET A 442 -64.93 34.58 70.00
CA MET A 442 -65.04 33.57 68.93
C MET A 442 -65.50 34.14 67.58
N GLN A 443 -66.15 35.32 67.57
CA GLN A 443 -66.73 35.87 66.35
C GLN A 443 -65.69 36.59 65.46
N ASP A 444 -64.67 37.22 66.06
CA ASP A 444 -63.53 37.79 65.32
C ASP A 444 -62.60 36.69 64.80
N GLU A 445 -62.35 35.65 65.61
CA GLU A 445 -61.57 34.46 65.21
C GLU A 445 -62.18 33.77 63.96
N LEU A 446 -63.51 33.68 63.90
CA LEU A 446 -64.24 33.10 62.77
C LEU A 446 -64.03 33.87 61.45
N SER A 447 -63.83 35.19 61.51
CA SER A 447 -63.62 36.02 60.32
C SER A 447 -62.18 35.91 59.78
N SER A 448 -61.17 35.75 60.66
CA SER A 448 -59.79 35.48 60.24
C SER A 448 -59.69 34.12 59.54
N ALA A 449 -60.21 33.07 60.19
CA ALA A 449 -60.15 31.70 59.70
C ALA A 449 -60.76 31.52 58.29
N LYS A 450 -61.80 32.28 57.93
CA LYS A 450 -62.42 32.23 56.60
C LYS A 450 -61.52 32.77 55.47
N ASN A 451 -60.73 33.81 55.75
CA ASN A 451 -59.80 34.37 54.78
C ASN A 451 -58.61 33.43 54.56
N GLU A 452 -58.02 32.92 55.64
CA GLU A 452 -56.91 31.94 55.63
C GLU A 452 -57.30 30.67 54.85
N LEU A 453 -58.53 30.17 55.03
CA LEU A 453 -59.04 29.01 54.28
C LEU A 453 -59.17 29.27 52.76
N SER A 454 -59.32 30.53 52.34
CA SER A 454 -59.39 30.89 50.92
C SER A 454 -58.02 30.88 50.24
N GLU A 455 -56.99 31.39 50.93
CA GLU A 455 -55.59 31.35 50.45
C GLU A 455 -55.08 29.90 50.38
N LEU A 456 -55.40 29.08 51.38
CA LEU A 456 -55.07 27.65 51.39
C LEU A 456 -55.62 26.89 50.18
N ARG A 457 -56.84 27.21 49.73
CA ARG A 457 -57.46 26.62 48.52
C ARG A 457 -56.82 27.11 47.22
N SER A 458 -56.12 28.25 47.24
CA SER A 458 -55.29 28.72 46.11
C SER A 458 -53.98 27.94 46.06
N LEU A 459 -53.27 27.88 47.20
CA LEU A 459 -51.99 27.18 47.34
C LEU A 459 -52.10 25.68 47.04
N LEU A 460 -53.19 25.02 47.44
CA LEU A 460 -53.42 23.59 47.10
C LEU A 460 -53.42 23.34 45.59
N ARG A 461 -54.08 24.21 44.82
CA ARG A 461 -54.17 24.07 43.35
C ARG A 461 -52.83 24.30 42.66
N GLN A 462 -52.03 25.25 43.17
CA GLN A 462 -50.67 25.49 42.69
C GLN A 462 -49.72 24.32 43.04
N ARG A 463 -49.88 23.70 44.22
CA ARG A 463 -49.14 22.52 44.65
C ARG A 463 -49.42 21.31 43.74
N ASP A 464 -50.68 20.99 43.48
CA ASP A 464 -51.04 19.77 42.73
C ASP A 464 -50.56 19.83 41.27
N GLU A 465 -50.52 21.02 40.66
CA GLU A 465 -49.91 21.25 39.35
C GLU A 465 -48.38 21.12 39.38
N THR A 466 -47.73 21.52 40.48
CA THR A 466 -46.28 21.35 40.67
C THR A 466 -45.89 19.88 40.83
N ILE A 467 -46.67 19.10 41.59
CA ILE A 467 -46.47 17.65 41.76
C ILE A 467 -46.57 16.93 40.40
N ARG A 468 -47.57 17.29 39.59
CA ARG A 468 -47.78 16.69 38.26
C ARG A 468 -46.57 16.90 37.33
N ARG A 469 -45.93 18.08 37.38
CA ARG A 469 -44.70 18.38 36.63
C ARG A 469 -43.50 17.57 37.15
N LEU A 470 -43.31 17.53 38.47
CA LEU A 470 -42.21 16.77 39.08
C LEU A 470 -42.29 15.26 38.77
N GLN A 471 -43.50 14.69 38.70
CA GLN A 471 -43.69 13.29 38.30
C GLN A 471 -43.27 13.03 36.83
N GLN A 472 -43.58 13.96 35.93
CA GLN A 472 -43.15 13.90 34.53
C GLN A 472 -41.62 13.96 34.40
N ASP A 473 -40.97 14.87 35.15
CA ASP A 473 -39.52 15.04 35.18
C ASP A 473 -38.77 13.83 35.78
N VAL A 474 -39.31 13.22 36.83
CA VAL A 474 -38.70 12.00 37.41
C VAL A 474 -38.72 10.87 36.39
N LYS A 475 -39.86 10.66 35.70
CA LYS A 475 -39.98 9.61 34.69
C LYS A 475 -38.98 9.79 33.53
N SER A 476 -38.84 11.01 33.00
CA SER A 476 -37.88 11.27 31.91
C SER A 476 -36.42 11.06 32.34
N LYS A 477 -36.09 11.37 33.61
CA LYS A 477 -34.75 11.14 34.19
C LYS A 477 -34.46 9.66 34.43
N GLU A 478 -35.45 8.83 34.78
CA GLU A 478 -35.27 7.38 34.91
C GLU A 478 -35.03 6.69 33.56
N GLU A 479 -35.74 7.12 32.51
CA GLU A 479 -35.53 6.65 31.14
C GLU A 479 -34.09 6.99 30.67
N ALA A 480 -33.66 8.25 30.84
CA ALA A 480 -32.28 8.67 30.51
C ALA A 480 -31.18 7.93 31.29
N LEU A 481 -31.44 7.57 32.56
CA LEU A 481 -30.48 6.81 33.38
C LEU A 481 -30.32 5.36 32.89
N ASN A 482 -31.39 4.74 32.40
CA ASN A 482 -31.32 3.39 31.83
C ASN A 482 -30.52 3.37 30.52
N ASP A 483 -30.70 4.37 29.65
CA ASP A 483 -29.92 4.50 28.42
C ASP A 483 -28.43 4.78 28.70
N ALA A 484 -28.12 5.63 29.69
CA ALA A 484 -26.75 5.85 30.14
C ALA A 484 -26.09 4.56 30.68
N ASN A 485 -26.82 3.76 31.47
CA ASN A 485 -26.33 2.48 31.99
C ASN A 485 -26.10 1.44 30.87
N LYS A 486 -26.91 1.45 29.81
CA LYS A 486 -26.71 0.60 28.63
C LYS A 486 -25.44 1.01 27.87
N ALA A 487 -25.29 2.29 27.56
CA ALA A 487 -24.11 2.82 26.88
C ALA A 487 -22.81 2.56 27.66
N ASN A 488 -22.84 2.63 29.00
CA ASN A 488 -21.68 2.34 29.85
C ASN A 488 -21.24 0.86 29.79
N LYS A 489 -22.18 -0.08 29.65
CA LYS A 489 -21.84 -1.51 29.44
C LYS A 489 -21.17 -1.74 28.09
N GLU A 490 -21.68 -1.11 27.03
CA GLU A 490 -21.11 -1.19 25.69
C GLU A 490 -19.69 -0.57 25.65
N ALA A 491 -19.49 0.58 26.30
CA ALA A 491 -18.18 1.21 26.46
C ALA A 491 -17.18 0.35 27.24
N ALA A 492 -17.60 -0.32 28.32
CA ALA A 492 -16.76 -1.25 29.06
C ALA A 492 -16.32 -2.46 28.21
N GLN A 493 -17.20 -2.96 27.34
CA GLN A 493 -16.90 -4.06 26.43
C GLN A 493 -15.88 -3.66 25.35
N LEU A 494 -15.98 -2.43 24.82
CA LEU A 494 -15.00 -1.86 23.90
C LEU A 494 -13.63 -1.64 24.56
N ARG A 495 -13.58 -1.14 25.81
CA ARG A 495 -12.31 -0.99 26.56
C ARG A 495 -11.56 -2.32 26.71
N ASN A 496 -12.26 -3.42 26.98
CA ASN A 496 -11.66 -4.76 27.07
C ASN A 496 -11.09 -5.25 25.71
N GLN A 497 -11.74 -4.91 24.59
CA GLN A 497 -11.20 -5.20 23.26
C GLN A 497 -9.97 -4.35 22.93
N HIS A 498 -9.95 -3.08 23.35
CA HIS A 498 -8.80 -2.18 23.17
C HIS A 498 -7.54 -2.71 23.87
N VAL A 499 -7.64 -3.08 25.15
CA VAL A 499 -6.51 -3.64 25.93
C VAL A 499 -5.95 -4.92 25.30
N LEU A 500 -6.81 -5.77 24.72
CA LEU A 500 -6.39 -6.97 24.00
C LEU A 500 -5.66 -6.65 22.68
N LEU A 501 -6.05 -5.57 21.99
CA LEU A 501 -5.37 -5.10 20.77
C LEU A 501 -4.04 -4.43 21.09
N GLU A 502 -3.96 -3.60 22.13
CA GLU A 502 -2.71 -2.99 22.61
C GLU A 502 -1.67 -4.04 23.02
N SER A 503 -2.09 -5.09 23.73
CA SER A 503 -1.23 -6.22 24.09
C SER A 503 -0.63 -6.93 22.86
N LYS A 504 -1.46 -7.16 21.82
CA LYS A 504 -1.00 -7.76 20.56
C LYS A 504 -0.04 -6.83 19.80
N LEU A 505 -0.34 -5.53 19.75
CA LEU A 505 0.49 -4.52 19.09
C LEU A 505 1.87 -4.39 19.77
N SER A 506 1.90 -4.39 21.11
CA SER A 506 3.14 -4.35 21.89
C SER A 506 4.02 -5.58 21.64
N HIS A 507 3.41 -6.76 21.48
CA HIS A 507 4.15 -7.98 21.14
C HIS A 507 4.80 -7.89 19.75
N GLN A 508 4.05 -7.43 18.73
CA GLN A 508 4.59 -7.20 17.39
C GLN A 508 5.69 -6.14 17.38
N GLN A 509 5.55 -5.06 18.16
CA GLN A 509 6.59 -4.03 18.29
C GLN A 509 7.90 -4.60 18.85
N MET A 510 7.86 -5.46 19.87
CA MET A 510 9.05 -6.14 20.38
C MET A 510 9.70 -7.06 19.34
N GLU A 511 8.90 -7.81 18.58
CA GLU A 511 9.42 -8.69 17.52
C GLU A 511 10.10 -7.88 16.39
N THR A 512 9.45 -6.79 15.93
CA THR A 512 10.05 -5.90 14.92
C THR A 512 11.31 -5.20 15.41
N ALA A 513 11.37 -4.75 16.67
CA ALA A 513 12.58 -4.16 17.25
C ALA A 513 13.73 -5.20 17.35
N GLY A 514 13.41 -6.44 17.69
CA GLY A 514 14.36 -7.56 17.72
C GLY A 514 14.88 -7.99 16.35
N LEU A 515 14.12 -7.72 15.28
CA LEU A 515 14.57 -7.89 13.89
C LEU A 515 15.42 -6.69 13.43
N GLN A 516 14.98 -5.46 13.69
CA GLN A 516 15.74 -4.25 13.35
C GLN A 516 17.14 -4.26 13.96
N ALA A 517 17.25 -4.59 15.26
CA ALA A 517 18.55 -4.69 15.94
C ALA A 517 19.51 -5.77 15.36
N LYS A 518 18.99 -6.74 14.59
CA LYS A 518 19.82 -7.69 13.82
C LYS A 518 20.28 -7.08 12.49
N VAL A 519 19.41 -6.35 11.80
CA VAL A 519 19.72 -5.61 10.56
C VAL A 519 20.77 -4.55 10.83
N ASP A 520 20.55 -3.67 11.81
CA ASP A 520 21.48 -2.61 12.20
C ASP A 520 22.88 -3.15 12.51
N ARG A 521 22.95 -4.35 13.12
CA ARG A 521 24.22 -5.00 13.47
C ARG A 521 24.90 -5.70 12.29
N ILE A 522 24.16 -6.09 11.25
CA ILE A 522 24.72 -6.57 9.98
C ILE A 522 25.23 -5.37 9.16
N GLU A 523 24.45 -4.30 9.05
CA GLU A 523 24.85 -3.04 8.40
C GLU A 523 26.09 -2.45 9.06
N TYR A 524 26.16 -2.44 10.41
CA TYR A 524 27.35 -2.01 11.14
C TYR A 524 28.59 -2.82 10.73
N LEU A 525 28.48 -4.15 10.59
CA LEU A 525 29.61 -4.99 10.19
C LEU A 525 30.05 -4.72 8.75
N ILE A 526 29.11 -4.57 7.81
CA ILE A 526 29.40 -4.22 6.42
C ILE A 526 30.03 -2.82 6.33
N SER A 527 29.65 -1.88 7.20
CA SER A 527 30.23 -0.54 7.26
C SER A 527 31.68 -0.52 7.74
N GLN A 528 32.06 -1.44 8.64
CA GLN A 528 33.42 -1.55 9.19
C GLN A 528 34.32 -2.42 8.30
N TYR A 529 33.76 -3.45 7.69
CA TYR A 529 34.46 -4.44 6.88
C TYR A 529 33.68 -4.67 5.57
N PRO A 530 33.96 -3.88 4.51
CA PRO A 530 33.23 -3.99 3.26
C PRO A 530 33.54 -5.32 2.55
N PRO A 531 32.55 -5.96 1.90
CA PRO A 531 32.78 -7.13 1.05
C PRO A 531 33.81 -6.86 -0.05
N ASP A 532 34.64 -7.86 -0.35
CA ASP A 532 35.58 -7.78 -1.46
C ASP A 532 34.92 -8.16 -2.80
N GLY A 533 34.40 -7.15 -3.49
CA GLY A 533 33.94 -7.27 -4.87
C GLY A 533 35.07 -7.61 -5.86
N ASP A 534 36.30 -7.17 -5.57
CA ASP A 534 37.47 -7.28 -6.44
C ASP A 534 38.21 -8.63 -6.31
N LEU A 535 37.86 -9.44 -5.30
CA LEU A 535 38.47 -10.76 -5.11
C LEU A 535 38.12 -11.68 -6.30
N GLU A 536 39.14 -12.16 -6.99
CA GLU A 536 38.96 -12.99 -8.17
C GLU A 536 38.74 -14.47 -7.81
N PRO A 537 37.99 -15.23 -8.63
CA PRO A 537 38.07 -16.69 -8.62
C PRO A 537 39.51 -17.18 -8.88
N GLY A 538 39.84 -18.34 -8.32
CA GLY A 538 41.14 -18.99 -8.54
C GLY A 538 41.44 -20.08 -7.51
N THR A 539 42.67 -20.59 -7.51
CA THR A 539 43.17 -21.48 -6.45
C THR A 539 43.84 -20.64 -5.38
N TYR A 540 43.44 -20.82 -4.13
CA TYR A 540 43.98 -20.12 -2.97
C TYR A 540 44.42 -21.08 -1.87
N ARG A 541 45.41 -20.66 -1.09
CA ARG A 541 45.68 -21.16 0.26
C ARG A 541 45.18 -20.10 1.26
N ILE A 542 44.50 -20.54 2.32
CA ILE A 542 43.84 -19.65 3.28
C ILE A 542 44.46 -19.89 4.64
N PHE A 543 45.05 -18.85 5.22
CA PHE A 543 45.77 -18.92 6.50
C PHE A 543 45.04 -18.18 7.59
N ASN A 544 45.11 -18.66 8.83
CA ASN A 544 44.78 -17.84 9.97
C ASN A 544 45.86 -16.76 10.17
N ALA A 545 45.47 -15.49 10.23
CA ALA A 545 46.41 -14.37 10.27
C ALA A 545 47.21 -14.29 11.59
N LEU A 546 46.65 -14.80 12.70
CA LEU A 546 47.33 -14.89 13.99
C LEU A 546 48.26 -16.11 14.07
N ALA A 547 47.74 -17.30 13.74
CA ALA A 547 48.45 -18.56 13.96
C ALA A 547 49.40 -18.96 12.81
N GLY A 548 49.23 -18.41 11.61
CA GLY A 548 50.01 -18.76 10.41
C GLY A 548 49.69 -20.13 9.81
N THR A 549 48.79 -20.90 10.42
CA THR A 549 48.31 -22.20 9.94
C THR A 549 47.29 -22.06 8.80
N ALA A 550 47.34 -22.97 7.84
CA ALA A 550 46.42 -23.04 6.70
C ALA A 550 45.15 -23.85 7.04
N ILE A 551 44.03 -23.50 6.40
CA ILE A 551 42.81 -24.31 6.39
C ILE A 551 43.04 -25.55 5.52
N GLN A 552 42.88 -26.73 6.09
CA GLN A 552 43.17 -28.01 5.47
C GLN A 552 42.02 -29.01 5.63
N VAL A 553 41.77 -29.83 4.61
CA VAL A 553 41.02 -31.09 4.78
C VAL A 553 41.97 -32.18 5.29
N SER A 554 41.64 -32.81 6.41
CA SER A 554 42.51 -33.80 7.05
C SER A 554 42.73 -35.03 6.16
N ASP A 555 43.99 -35.42 5.97
CA ASP A 555 44.36 -36.66 5.26
C ASP A 555 43.91 -37.93 6.00
N HIS A 556 43.72 -37.86 7.32
CA HIS A 556 43.27 -38.98 8.15
C HIS A 556 41.74 -39.12 8.18
N ASP A 557 41.02 -38.01 7.99
CA ASP A 557 39.56 -37.95 7.99
C ASP A 557 39.11 -36.89 6.97
N PRO A 558 38.74 -37.30 5.74
CA PRO A 558 38.40 -36.37 4.67
C PRO A 558 37.06 -35.64 4.89
N THR A 559 36.40 -35.85 6.03
CA THR A 559 35.24 -35.05 6.46
C THR A 559 35.63 -33.89 7.38
N LYS A 560 36.83 -33.92 7.99
CA LYS A 560 37.29 -32.88 8.92
C LYS A 560 38.05 -31.77 8.21
N VAL A 561 37.75 -30.53 8.61
CA VAL A 561 38.56 -29.36 8.31
C VAL A 561 39.28 -28.92 9.58
N VAL A 562 40.59 -28.70 9.45
CA VAL A 562 41.50 -28.38 10.55
C VAL A 562 42.47 -27.28 10.14
N ALA A 563 43.07 -26.64 11.14
CA ALA A 563 44.25 -25.81 10.95
C ALA A 563 45.52 -26.65 11.00
N TRP A 564 46.45 -26.40 10.09
CA TRP A 564 47.72 -27.13 9.98
C TRP A 564 48.85 -26.23 9.48
N GLU A 565 50.11 -26.56 9.78
CA GLU A 565 51.28 -25.85 9.25
C GLU A 565 51.33 -25.87 7.70
N GLN A 566 51.93 -24.85 7.09
CA GLN A 566 51.95 -24.72 5.62
C GLN A 566 52.70 -25.87 4.95
N HIS A 567 52.08 -26.51 3.95
CA HIS A 567 52.75 -27.40 3.01
C HIS A 567 52.10 -27.35 1.61
N ASP A 568 52.78 -27.88 0.59
CA ASP A 568 52.31 -27.87 -0.80
C ASP A 568 51.33 -28.99 -1.15
N GLY A 569 50.62 -29.52 -0.14
CA GLY A 569 49.58 -30.52 -0.34
C GLY A 569 48.33 -29.92 -0.95
N GLU A 570 47.74 -30.60 -1.94
CA GLU A 570 46.49 -30.17 -2.59
C GLU A 570 45.30 -30.11 -1.62
N ASN A 571 45.39 -30.71 -0.43
CA ASN A 571 44.37 -30.60 0.62
C ASN A 571 44.43 -29.30 1.44
N GLN A 572 45.46 -28.46 1.28
CA GLN A 572 45.48 -27.07 1.75
C GLN A 572 45.04 -26.05 0.69
N GLN A 573 44.73 -26.52 -0.52
CA GLN A 573 44.41 -25.67 -1.67
C GLN A 573 42.91 -25.69 -1.95
N TRP A 574 42.34 -24.52 -2.15
CA TRP A 574 40.90 -24.31 -2.28
C TRP A 574 40.61 -23.52 -3.56
N PHE A 575 39.74 -24.07 -4.40
CA PHE A 575 39.13 -23.34 -5.50
C PHE A 575 38.08 -22.37 -4.93
N LEU A 576 38.33 -21.06 -5.04
CA LEU A 576 37.32 -20.04 -4.81
C LEU A 576 36.47 -19.88 -6.08
N GLN A 577 35.19 -20.19 -5.96
CA GLN A 577 34.20 -20.14 -7.04
C GLN A 577 33.08 -19.19 -6.61
N ARG A 578 32.63 -18.27 -7.48
CA ARG A 578 31.52 -17.35 -7.15
C ARG A 578 30.24 -18.14 -6.84
N SER A 579 29.45 -17.64 -5.88
CA SER A 579 28.19 -18.22 -5.41
C SER A 579 27.32 -17.11 -4.82
N GLY A 580 26.41 -16.54 -5.60
CA GLY A 580 25.66 -15.34 -5.22
C GLY A 580 26.58 -14.16 -4.91
N GLU A 581 26.30 -13.44 -3.84
CA GLU A 581 27.11 -12.33 -3.31
C GLU A 581 28.46 -12.78 -2.66
N GLY A 582 28.77 -14.07 -2.68
CA GLY A 582 29.97 -14.62 -2.05
C GLY A 582 30.62 -15.73 -2.88
N TYR A 583 31.26 -16.66 -2.18
CA TYR A 583 32.04 -17.75 -2.78
C TYR A 583 31.75 -19.08 -2.11
N GLN A 584 31.79 -20.15 -2.90
CA GLN A 584 31.93 -21.51 -2.41
C GLN A 584 33.40 -21.93 -2.55
N LEU A 585 33.91 -22.66 -1.56
CA LEU A 585 35.31 -23.05 -1.47
C LEU A 585 35.43 -24.57 -1.64
N GLN A 586 35.89 -25.04 -2.79
CA GLN A 586 36.07 -26.47 -3.05
C GLN A 586 37.53 -26.89 -2.82
N ASN A 587 37.77 -27.90 -1.99
CA ASN A 587 39.10 -28.45 -1.77
C ASN A 587 39.63 -29.14 -3.04
N ARG A 588 40.85 -28.80 -3.45
CA ARG A 588 41.45 -29.30 -4.70
C ARG A 588 41.67 -30.82 -4.70
N ARG A 589 42.16 -31.38 -3.60
CA ARG A 589 42.39 -32.84 -3.45
C ARG A 589 41.09 -33.63 -3.29
N HIS A 590 40.24 -33.22 -2.35
CA HIS A 590 39.10 -34.04 -1.92
C HIS A 590 37.79 -33.72 -2.65
N ARG A 591 37.72 -32.63 -3.41
CA ARG A 591 36.52 -32.12 -4.12
C ARG A 591 35.31 -31.82 -3.23
N ALA A 592 35.50 -31.86 -1.91
CA ALA A 592 34.54 -31.45 -0.89
C ALA A 592 34.62 -29.94 -0.65
N TYR A 593 33.50 -29.33 -0.25
CA TYR A 593 33.39 -27.91 0.05
C TYR A 593 33.59 -27.60 1.53
N LEU A 594 34.12 -26.42 1.83
CA LEU A 594 34.15 -25.85 3.16
C LEU A 594 32.72 -25.51 3.62
N SER A 595 32.22 -26.20 4.64
CA SER A 595 30.81 -26.11 5.09
C SER A 595 30.70 -26.10 6.62
N VAL A 596 29.50 -25.85 7.15
CA VAL A 596 29.19 -25.77 8.59
C VAL A 596 28.18 -26.85 8.98
N CYS A 597 28.41 -27.54 10.10
CA CYS A 597 27.56 -28.69 10.47
C CYS A 597 26.14 -28.29 10.90
N ASN A 598 25.98 -27.08 11.44
CA ASN A 598 24.72 -26.39 11.69
C ASN A 598 24.97 -24.87 11.72
N THR A 599 24.00 -24.08 12.17
CA THR A 599 24.06 -22.62 12.13
C THR A 599 24.19 -21.93 13.50
N ASP A 600 24.46 -22.69 14.55
CA ASP A 600 24.60 -22.20 15.91
C ASP A 600 25.97 -21.53 16.12
N ASN A 601 26.13 -20.79 17.22
CA ASN A 601 27.45 -20.30 17.60
C ASN A 601 28.31 -21.49 18.08
N HIS A 602 29.58 -21.54 17.68
CA HIS A 602 30.48 -22.68 17.91
C HIS A 602 30.15 -23.94 17.08
N ALA A 603 29.41 -23.82 15.98
CA ALA A 603 29.25 -24.94 15.05
C ALA A 603 30.59 -25.27 14.35
N LEU A 604 30.89 -26.56 14.17
CA LEU A 604 32.12 -27.04 13.54
C LEU A 604 32.11 -26.79 12.02
N VAL A 605 33.25 -26.35 11.49
CA VAL A 605 33.52 -26.26 10.06
C VAL A 605 34.10 -27.58 9.58
N TYR A 606 33.55 -28.11 8.49
CA TYR A 606 33.83 -29.47 8.02
C TYR A 606 33.81 -29.54 6.49
N ALA A 607 34.31 -30.64 5.93
CA ALA A 607 34.34 -30.90 4.51
C ALA A 607 33.07 -31.65 4.08
N SER A 608 32.25 -31.01 3.25
CA SER A 608 30.95 -31.54 2.82
C SER A 608 30.89 -31.77 1.31
N ARG A 609 29.94 -32.58 0.85
CA ARG A 609 29.59 -32.65 -0.59
C ARG A 609 28.69 -31.50 -1.02
N TYR A 610 28.10 -30.78 -0.07
CA TYR A 610 27.20 -29.66 -0.31
C TYR A 610 27.95 -28.34 -0.09
N PRO A 611 27.90 -27.39 -1.04
CA PRO A 611 28.58 -26.12 -0.90
C PRO A 611 27.95 -25.24 0.17
N THR A 612 28.75 -24.33 0.70
CA THR A 612 28.31 -23.25 1.60
C THR A 612 28.88 -21.96 1.06
N THR A 613 28.07 -20.90 1.05
CA THR A 613 28.48 -19.57 0.58
C THR A 613 29.12 -18.79 1.72
N TRP A 614 30.28 -18.21 1.42
CA TRP A 614 31.09 -17.41 2.32
C TRP A 614 31.34 -16.03 1.71
N VAL A 615 31.20 -14.98 2.52
CA VAL A 615 31.47 -13.59 2.11
C VAL A 615 32.80 -13.16 2.71
N PHE A 616 33.70 -12.61 1.89
CA PHE A 616 35.01 -12.14 2.32
C PHE A 616 34.94 -10.64 2.58
N LEU A 617 35.07 -10.22 3.83
CA LEU A 617 35.03 -8.82 4.26
C LEU A 617 36.46 -8.30 4.46
N LYS A 618 36.82 -7.16 3.84
CA LYS A 618 38.16 -6.56 3.95
C LYS A 618 38.43 -6.09 5.39
N SER A 619 39.53 -6.53 5.99
CA SER A 619 39.98 -6.14 7.33
C SER A 619 41.50 -5.99 7.37
N SER A 620 42.00 -4.74 7.29
CA SER A 620 43.42 -4.39 7.44
C SER A 620 44.39 -5.25 6.61
N GLY A 621 44.11 -5.44 5.32
CA GLY A 621 44.92 -6.25 4.40
C GLY A 621 44.73 -7.77 4.52
N ASN A 622 43.83 -8.20 5.41
CA ASN A 622 43.37 -9.58 5.55
C ASN A 622 41.83 -9.61 5.39
N TYR A 623 41.22 -10.76 5.66
CA TYR A 623 39.78 -10.99 5.49
C TYR A 623 39.13 -11.51 6.77
N ILE A 624 37.90 -11.06 7.01
CA ILE A 624 36.97 -11.77 7.87
C ILE A 624 36.08 -12.60 6.95
N VAL A 625 36.03 -13.92 7.15
CA VAL A 625 35.29 -14.85 6.29
C VAL A 625 33.95 -15.16 6.95
N GLN A 626 32.89 -14.52 6.46
CA GLN A 626 31.54 -14.56 7.01
C GLN A 626 30.73 -15.71 6.40
N PHE A 627 30.00 -16.45 7.23
CA PHE A 627 28.96 -17.38 6.78
C PHE A 627 27.74 -16.58 6.30
N ALA A 628 27.31 -16.79 5.06
CA ALA A 628 26.29 -15.95 4.42
C ALA A 628 25.01 -15.78 5.26
N ASP A 629 24.39 -14.60 5.13
CA ASP A 629 23.17 -14.16 5.80
C ASP A 629 23.20 -14.11 7.34
N ARG A 630 24.35 -14.28 8.00
CA ARG A 630 24.44 -14.28 9.47
C ARG A 630 25.64 -13.52 10.02
N ASN A 631 25.48 -12.99 11.24
CA ASN A 631 26.58 -12.46 12.05
C ASN A 631 27.39 -13.63 12.66
N ARG A 632 28.07 -14.39 11.80
CA ARG A 632 28.93 -15.55 12.13
C ARG A 632 30.10 -15.59 11.16
N VAL A 633 31.31 -15.84 11.66
CA VAL A 633 32.56 -15.83 10.89
C VAL A 633 33.43 -17.03 11.23
N LEU A 634 34.32 -17.43 10.32
CA LEU A 634 35.33 -18.46 10.57
C LEU A 634 36.24 -18.04 11.75
N ASP A 635 36.37 -18.92 12.73
CA ASP A 635 37.13 -18.76 13.96
C ASP A 635 38.06 -19.97 14.14
N LEU A 636 39.37 -19.72 14.27
CA LEU A 636 40.31 -20.75 14.71
C LEU A 636 40.16 -20.94 16.22
N HIS A 637 39.79 -22.16 16.65
CA HIS A 637 39.43 -22.42 18.04
C HIS A 637 40.53 -21.98 19.02
N ASN A 638 40.20 -21.06 19.91
CA ASN A 638 41.11 -20.42 20.88
C ASN A 638 42.37 -19.75 20.27
N GLY A 639 42.42 -19.53 18.95
CA GLY A 639 43.58 -19.00 18.23
C GLY A 639 44.82 -19.90 18.21
N LEU A 640 44.70 -21.18 18.56
CA LEU A 640 45.85 -22.07 18.69
C LEU A 640 46.33 -22.58 17.33
N GLY A 641 47.61 -22.33 17.03
CA GLY A 641 48.29 -22.80 15.80
C GLY A 641 48.77 -24.26 15.83
N THR A 642 48.26 -25.09 16.73
CA THR A 642 48.63 -26.51 16.80
C THR A 642 48.00 -27.29 15.64
N ASN A 643 48.80 -28.09 14.94
CA ASN A 643 48.34 -28.99 13.88
C ASN A 643 47.13 -29.84 14.32
N GLY A 644 46.06 -29.81 13.54
CA GLY A 644 44.82 -30.53 13.81
C GLY A 644 43.81 -29.76 14.66
N ASN A 645 44.10 -28.51 15.05
CA ASN A 645 43.13 -27.68 15.77
C ASN A 645 41.88 -27.41 14.91
N GLU A 646 40.73 -27.36 15.56
CA GLU A 646 39.43 -27.30 14.88
C GLU A 646 39.04 -25.85 14.53
N ILE A 647 38.29 -25.70 13.44
CA ILE A 647 37.79 -24.41 12.95
C ILE A 647 36.28 -24.40 13.13
N HIS A 648 35.76 -23.30 13.65
CA HIS A 648 34.35 -23.13 14.00
C HIS A 648 33.76 -21.89 13.33
N ILE A 649 32.44 -21.73 13.38
CA ILE A 649 31.81 -20.42 13.21
C ILE A 649 31.51 -19.77 14.56
N TRP A 650 31.85 -18.49 14.70
CA TRP A 650 31.64 -17.72 15.92
C TRP A 650 31.06 -16.32 15.66
N ASN A 651 30.40 -15.74 16.66
CA ASN A 651 29.89 -14.37 16.65
C ASN A 651 30.97 -13.33 16.33
N VAL A 652 30.61 -12.25 15.63
CA VAL A 652 31.45 -11.05 15.61
C VAL A 652 31.16 -10.23 16.88
N ASP A 653 31.92 -10.53 17.93
CA ASP A 653 32.03 -9.74 19.16
C ASP A 653 33.40 -9.04 19.25
N GLY A 654 33.38 -7.72 19.52
CA GLY A 654 34.48 -6.78 19.25
C GLY A 654 35.79 -6.98 20.04
N ASN A 655 35.92 -8.02 20.86
CA ASN A 655 37.00 -8.15 21.84
C ASN A 655 38.13 -9.11 21.43
N ASN A 656 37.98 -9.93 20.39
CA ASN A 656 39.12 -10.69 19.83
C ASN A 656 38.90 -11.09 18.36
N MET A 657 39.40 -10.28 17.41
CA MET A 657 39.31 -10.59 15.97
C MET A 657 40.51 -11.35 15.42
N ALA A 658 41.61 -11.48 16.18
CA ALA A 658 42.88 -11.97 15.64
C ALA A 658 42.79 -13.41 15.12
N HIS A 659 42.11 -14.29 15.85
CA HIS A 659 41.85 -15.68 15.45
C HIS A 659 40.69 -15.86 14.45
N ARG A 660 39.99 -14.77 14.09
CA ARG A 660 38.91 -14.73 13.08
C ARG A 660 39.32 -14.00 11.80
N THR A 661 40.57 -13.60 11.72
CA THR A 661 41.17 -12.89 10.59
C THR A 661 41.99 -13.86 9.77
N TRP A 662 41.81 -13.82 8.45
CA TRP A 662 42.35 -14.81 7.51
C TRP A 662 43.11 -14.14 6.37
N ARG A 663 44.30 -14.63 6.05
CA ARG A 663 45.13 -14.17 4.93
C ARG A 663 44.94 -15.12 3.75
N LEU A 664 44.68 -14.57 2.56
CA LEU A 664 44.60 -15.34 1.32
C LEU A 664 45.93 -15.25 0.56
N GLU A 665 46.41 -16.38 0.06
CA GLU A 665 47.53 -16.51 -0.86
C GLU A 665 46.99 -17.10 -2.17
N ARG A 666 47.10 -16.35 -3.26
CA ARG A 666 46.66 -16.77 -4.59
C ARG A 666 47.74 -17.63 -5.24
N LEU A 667 47.37 -18.83 -5.69
CA LEU A 667 48.29 -19.82 -6.28
C LEU A 667 48.16 -19.91 -7.80
N SER A 668 46.95 -19.77 -8.35
CA SER A 668 46.70 -19.75 -9.81
C SER A 668 45.30 -19.24 -10.14
N ASP A 669 45.07 -18.97 -11.43
CA ASP A 669 43.75 -18.61 -12.00
C ASP A 669 42.78 -19.82 -12.11
N ASP A 670 43.24 -21.05 -11.88
CA ASP A 670 42.40 -22.25 -11.94
C ASP A 670 41.43 -22.26 -10.75
N PHE A 671 40.13 -22.11 -11.00
CA PHE A 671 39.05 -22.25 -10.00
C PHE A 671 38.32 -23.60 -10.11
N GLY A 672 38.95 -24.62 -10.69
CA GLY A 672 38.51 -26.02 -10.65
C GLY A 672 37.37 -26.37 -11.60
N ASN A 673 36.80 -25.40 -12.32
CA ASN A 673 35.71 -25.60 -13.28
C ASN A 673 36.21 -25.42 -14.73
N LYS A 674 36.77 -26.50 -15.28
CA LYS A 674 37.42 -26.51 -16.60
C LYS A 674 36.51 -26.13 -17.77
N GLU A 675 35.20 -26.37 -17.67
CA GLU A 675 34.24 -25.96 -18.69
C GLU A 675 34.11 -24.43 -18.75
N LEU A 676 34.09 -23.79 -17.58
CA LEU A 676 33.96 -22.33 -17.47
C LEU A 676 35.28 -21.62 -17.79
N THR A 677 36.45 -22.22 -17.53
CA THR A 677 37.74 -21.69 -17.98
C THR A 677 37.84 -21.70 -19.52
N GLY A 678 37.46 -22.81 -20.17
CA GLY A 678 37.43 -22.88 -21.63
C GLY A 678 36.46 -21.89 -22.28
N MET A 679 35.25 -21.75 -21.70
CA MET A 679 34.30 -20.72 -22.15
C MET A 679 34.82 -19.29 -21.93
N GLN A 680 35.56 -19.03 -20.84
CA GLN A 680 36.14 -17.71 -20.58
C GLN A 680 37.25 -17.36 -21.59
N GLU A 681 38.13 -18.32 -21.91
CA GLU A 681 39.14 -18.16 -22.96
C GLU A 681 38.51 -17.93 -24.34
N GLU A 682 37.43 -18.65 -24.68
CA GLU A 682 36.67 -18.45 -25.91
C GLU A 682 35.98 -17.06 -25.95
N ILE A 683 35.40 -16.61 -24.84
CA ILE A 683 34.79 -15.27 -24.72
C ILE A 683 35.85 -14.17 -24.89
N VAL A 684 37.05 -14.32 -24.32
CA VAL A 684 38.15 -13.36 -24.52
C VAL A 684 38.57 -13.31 -25.99
N ALA A 685 38.81 -14.46 -26.61
CA ALA A 685 39.14 -14.53 -28.04
C ALA A 685 38.05 -13.93 -28.94
N LYS A 686 36.76 -14.15 -28.61
CA LYS A 686 35.62 -13.56 -29.34
C LYS A 686 35.49 -12.05 -29.12
N ASN A 687 35.82 -11.54 -27.94
CA ASN A 687 35.84 -10.09 -27.68
C ASN A 687 36.98 -9.39 -28.42
N GLU A 688 38.15 -10.02 -28.56
CA GLU A 688 39.24 -9.52 -29.40
C GLU A 688 38.83 -9.52 -30.89
N GLU A 689 38.18 -10.57 -31.37
CA GLU A 689 37.64 -10.65 -32.73
C GLU A 689 36.58 -9.57 -33.00
N ILE A 690 35.64 -9.35 -32.07
CA ILE A 690 34.65 -8.25 -32.14
C ILE A 690 35.34 -6.89 -32.16
N SER A 691 36.36 -6.68 -31.34
CA SER A 691 37.11 -5.41 -31.30
C SER A 691 37.82 -5.12 -32.63
N ARG A 692 38.40 -6.16 -33.26
CA ARG A 692 39.01 -6.06 -34.59
C ARG A 692 37.97 -5.73 -35.66
N LEU A 693 36.84 -6.44 -35.67
CA LEU A 693 35.73 -6.22 -36.62
C LEU A 693 35.09 -4.84 -36.45
N GLN A 694 35.02 -4.30 -35.23
CA GLN A 694 34.58 -2.92 -34.99
C GLN A 694 35.57 -1.89 -35.56
N GLY A 695 36.88 -2.14 -35.46
CA GLY A 695 37.91 -1.33 -36.11
C GLY A 695 37.80 -1.35 -37.64
N GLU A 696 37.68 -2.54 -38.23
CA GLU A 696 37.47 -2.74 -39.67
C GLU A 696 36.18 -2.03 -40.16
N LEU A 697 35.07 -2.16 -39.42
CA LEU A 697 33.81 -1.47 -39.72
C LEU A 697 33.93 0.07 -39.60
N SER A 698 34.78 0.57 -38.70
CA SER A 698 35.06 2.00 -38.56
C SER A 698 35.81 2.54 -39.79
N MET A 699 36.84 1.82 -40.25
CA MET A 699 37.57 2.18 -41.47
C MET A 699 36.65 2.12 -42.70
N ALA A 700 35.86 1.05 -42.86
CA ALA A 700 34.93 0.92 -43.97
C ALA A 700 33.86 2.05 -43.98
N LYS A 701 33.39 2.50 -42.81
CA LYS A 701 32.50 3.67 -42.71
C LYS A 701 33.19 4.97 -43.12
N GLN A 702 34.47 5.14 -42.79
CA GLN A 702 35.24 6.31 -43.21
C GLN A 702 35.44 6.30 -44.74
N GLU A 703 35.88 5.18 -45.33
CA GLU A 703 36.01 5.02 -46.78
C GLU A 703 34.68 5.30 -47.50
N LEU A 704 33.56 4.81 -46.95
CA LEU A 704 32.22 5.05 -47.53
C LEU A 704 31.82 6.53 -47.42
N SER A 705 32.21 7.24 -46.36
CA SER A 705 32.01 8.69 -46.22
C SER A 705 32.88 9.50 -47.18
N GLU A 706 34.12 9.08 -47.41
CA GLU A 706 35.02 9.68 -48.39
C GLU A 706 34.48 9.45 -49.81
N LEU A 707 34.01 8.24 -50.12
CA LEU A 707 33.35 7.92 -51.38
C LEU A 707 32.05 8.73 -51.57
N HIS A 708 31.25 8.92 -50.51
CA HIS A 708 30.04 9.74 -50.56
C HIS A 708 30.39 11.22 -50.83
N SER A 709 31.46 11.73 -50.24
CA SER A 709 31.96 13.10 -50.49
C SER A 709 32.44 13.26 -51.93
N LEU A 710 33.10 12.23 -52.48
CA LEU A 710 33.59 12.20 -53.86
C LEU A 710 32.43 12.08 -54.87
N LEU A 711 31.40 11.29 -54.55
CA LEU A 711 30.15 11.24 -55.31
C LEU A 711 29.40 12.58 -55.27
N TYR A 712 29.30 13.22 -54.10
CA TYR A 712 28.68 14.54 -53.96
C TYR A 712 29.41 15.59 -54.80
N HIS A 713 30.75 15.59 -54.78
CA HIS A 713 31.55 16.49 -55.61
C HIS A 713 31.41 16.18 -57.11
N ARG A 714 31.27 14.90 -57.48
CA ARG A 714 30.98 14.48 -58.86
C ARG A 714 29.58 14.92 -59.32
N ASP A 715 28.57 14.81 -58.46
CA ASP A 715 27.21 15.29 -58.75
C ASP A 715 27.18 16.82 -58.87
N GLU A 716 27.93 17.55 -58.05
CA GLU A 716 28.10 18.99 -58.21
C GLU A 716 28.80 19.35 -59.52
N THR A 717 29.83 18.58 -59.90
CA THR A 717 30.49 18.72 -61.20
C THR A 717 29.54 18.42 -62.36
N ILE A 718 28.65 17.43 -62.21
CA ILE A 718 27.61 17.11 -63.19
C ILE A 718 26.58 18.24 -63.27
N ARG A 719 26.15 18.84 -62.15
CA ARG A 719 25.28 20.03 -62.17
C ARG A 719 25.95 21.20 -62.85
N GLN A 720 27.22 21.47 -62.55
CA GLN A 720 27.97 22.55 -63.20
C GLN A 720 28.10 22.28 -64.70
N LEU A 721 28.43 21.06 -65.13
CA LEU A 721 28.47 20.70 -66.55
C LEU A 721 27.09 20.76 -67.22
N GLN A 722 26.00 20.44 -66.50
CA GLN A 722 24.63 20.62 -67.00
C GLN A 722 24.25 22.09 -67.12
N GLN A 723 24.70 22.94 -66.20
CA GLN A 723 24.50 24.39 -66.25
C GLN A 723 25.35 25.04 -67.35
N ASP A 724 26.59 24.59 -67.52
CA ASP A 724 27.48 24.99 -68.62
C ASP A 724 26.93 24.51 -69.96
N MET A 725 26.40 23.29 -70.05
CA MET A 725 25.67 22.80 -71.23
C MET A 725 24.41 23.62 -71.49
N LYS A 726 23.67 24.01 -70.45
CA LYS A 726 22.49 24.87 -70.61
C LYS A 726 22.89 26.27 -71.11
N LEU A 727 23.96 26.85 -70.56
CA LEU A 727 24.58 28.08 -71.09
C LEU A 727 25.11 27.88 -72.52
N LYS A 728 25.53 26.66 -72.88
CA LYS A 728 26.01 26.31 -74.23
C LYS A 728 24.89 26.01 -75.23
N ASP A 729 23.70 25.65 -74.76
CA ASP A 729 22.44 25.55 -75.49
C ASP A 729 21.64 26.88 -75.47
N GLU A 730 22.03 27.82 -74.61
CA GLU A 730 21.59 29.24 -74.61
C GLU A 730 22.58 30.15 -75.40
N THR A 731 23.85 29.76 -75.64
CA THR A 731 24.69 30.50 -76.60
C THR A 731 24.21 30.53 -78.07
N PRO A 732 23.45 29.55 -78.60
CA PRO A 732 22.78 29.67 -79.89
C PRO A 732 21.73 30.78 -79.91
N SER A 733 21.08 31.12 -78.77
CA SER A 733 20.11 32.23 -78.76
C SER A 733 20.81 33.58 -78.83
N HIS A 734 21.95 33.78 -78.15
CA HIS A 734 22.74 35.01 -78.32
C HIS A 734 23.46 35.10 -79.68
N VAL A 735 23.73 33.99 -80.37
CA VAL A 735 24.17 34.02 -81.79
C VAL A 735 22.99 34.30 -82.73
N HIS A 736 21.75 33.94 -82.38
CA HIS A 736 20.57 34.31 -83.16
C HIS A 736 20.15 35.77 -82.98
N GLU A 737 20.11 36.31 -81.75
CA GLU A 737 19.72 37.69 -81.49
C GLU A 737 20.72 38.70 -82.11
N ALA A 738 22.03 38.46 -81.95
CA ALA A 738 23.05 39.31 -82.57
C ALA A 738 23.02 39.28 -84.12
N ASN A 739 22.52 38.20 -84.71
CA ASN A 739 22.42 38.06 -86.16
C ASN A 739 21.10 38.67 -86.71
N GLU A 740 19.97 38.54 -85.99
CA GLU A 740 18.73 39.22 -86.37
C GLU A 740 18.83 40.75 -86.24
N GLU A 741 19.52 41.27 -85.22
CA GLU A 741 19.72 42.72 -85.05
C GLU A 741 20.67 43.30 -86.12
N SER A 742 21.68 42.52 -86.55
CA SER A 742 22.54 42.84 -87.70
C SER A 742 21.76 42.86 -89.03
N VAL A 743 20.85 41.90 -89.25
CA VAL A 743 20.00 41.84 -90.45
C VAL A 743 18.97 42.97 -90.47
N ARG A 744 18.35 43.32 -89.33
CA ARG A 744 17.46 44.49 -89.22
C ARG A 744 18.19 45.81 -89.52
N SER A 745 19.40 45.96 -89.00
CA SER A 745 20.25 47.15 -89.25
C SER A 745 20.62 47.29 -90.73
N ARG A 746 21.02 46.20 -91.39
CA ARG A 746 21.28 46.21 -92.86
C ARG A 746 20.04 46.55 -93.69
N ASN A 747 18.86 46.04 -93.31
CA ASN A 747 17.62 46.33 -94.03
C ASN A 747 17.17 47.80 -93.86
N GLN A 748 17.41 48.43 -92.71
CA GLN A 748 17.17 49.86 -92.55
C GLN A 748 18.19 50.72 -93.34
N HIS A 749 19.46 50.30 -93.41
CA HIS A 749 20.47 50.99 -94.23
C HIS A 749 20.12 50.96 -95.73
N SER A 750 19.77 49.78 -96.26
CA SER A 750 19.31 49.59 -97.64
C SER A 750 18.08 50.46 -97.99
N LEU A 751 17.10 50.53 -97.09
CA LEU A 751 15.92 51.39 -97.28
C LEU A 751 16.27 52.89 -97.25
N SER A 752 17.32 53.27 -96.51
CA SER A 752 17.82 54.64 -96.43
C SER A 752 18.58 55.04 -97.69
N GLU A 753 19.46 54.16 -98.19
CA GLU A 753 20.18 54.34 -99.46
C GLU A 753 19.24 54.40 -100.67
N SER A 754 18.18 53.58 -100.68
CA SER A 754 17.11 53.65 -101.68
C SER A 754 16.43 55.01 -101.72
N LYS A 755 16.05 55.55 -100.56
CA LYS A 755 15.45 56.90 -100.46
C LYS A 755 16.43 58.01 -100.86
N LEU A 756 17.71 57.88 -100.48
CA LEU A 756 18.74 58.84 -100.87
C LEU A 756 18.95 58.85 -102.40
N SER A 757 19.01 57.67 -103.02
CA SER A 757 19.10 57.51 -104.48
C SER A 757 17.88 58.12 -105.21
N GLN A 758 16.67 57.93 -104.66
CA GLN A 758 15.46 58.55 -105.20
C GLN A 758 15.52 60.09 -105.12
N GLN A 759 15.99 60.66 -103.99
CA GLN A 759 16.20 62.10 -103.86
C GLN A 759 17.30 62.62 -104.80
N GLN A 760 18.40 61.90 -104.97
CA GLN A 760 19.45 62.23 -105.94
C GLN A 760 18.90 62.30 -107.37
N THR A 761 17.96 61.41 -107.70
CA THR A 761 17.30 61.36 -109.03
C THR A 761 16.32 62.54 -109.22
N GLU A 762 15.59 62.94 -108.18
CA GLU A 762 14.75 64.15 -108.22
C GLU A 762 15.58 65.43 -108.34
N ILE A 763 16.71 65.52 -107.63
CA ILE A 763 17.65 66.65 -107.73
C ILE A 763 18.20 66.73 -109.17
N ALA A 764 18.63 65.62 -109.77
CA ALA A 764 19.09 65.59 -111.16
C ALA A 764 17.99 66.02 -112.16
N SER A 765 16.73 65.62 -111.91
CA SER A 765 15.56 66.04 -112.71
C SER A 765 15.26 67.55 -112.58
N LEU A 766 15.44 68.12 -111.39
CA LEU A 766 15.31 69.57 -111.16
C LEU A 766 16.48 70.35 -111.79
N GLN A 767 17.71 69.84 -111.69
CA GLN A 767 18.89 70.42 -112.34
C GLN A 767 18.70 70.48 -113.86
N ALA A 768 18.30 69.37 -114.49
CA ALA A 768 18.02 69.32 -115.93
C ALA A 768 16.88 70.26 -116.38
N LYS A 769 15.92 70.59 -115.50
CA LYS A 769 14.90 71.62 -115.77
C LYS A 769 15.48 73.03 -115.66
N MET A 770 16.39 73.27 -114.71
CA MET A 770 17.11 74.53 -114.54
C MET A 770 18.03 74.83 -115.72
N ASP A 771 18.85 73.86 -116.14
CA ASP A 771 19.72 73.95 -117.32
C ASP A 771 18.90 74.27 -118.59
N ARG A 772 17.70 73.68 -118.72
CA ARG A 772 16.78 73.93 -119.84
C ARG A 772 16.17 75.33 -119.80
N VAL A 773 15.99 75.91 -118.61
CA VAL A 773 15.55 77.31 -118.43
C VAL A 773 16.70 78.27 -118.74
N GLU A 774 17.94 77.98 -118.32
CA GLU A 774 19.13 78.75 -118.71
C GLU A 774 19.38 78.71 -120.23
N TYR A 775 19.18 77.55 -120.86
CA TYR A 775 19.27 77.41 -122.32
C TYR A 775 18.24 78.27 -123.05
N LEU A 776 17.00 78.31 -122.56
CA LEU A 776 15.94 79.16 -123.13
C LEU A 776 16.21 80.66 -122.90
N MET A 777 16.77 81.06 -121.76
CA MET A 777 17.24 82.45 -121.57
C MET A 777 18.39 82.79 -122.51
N SER A 778 19.34 81.87 -122.70
CA SER A 778 20.49 82.05 -123.60
C SER A 778 20.08 82.22 -125.06
N GLN A 779 19.07 81.47 -125.52
CA GLN A 779 18.51 81.63 -126.87
C GLN A 779 17.77 82.96 -127.09
N MET A 780 17.18 83.58 -126.05
CA MET A 780 16.49 84.86 -126.21
C MET A 780 17.43 86.09 -126.18
N MET A 781 18.61 85.96 -125.55
CA MET A 781 19.55 87.08 -125.36
C MET A 781 20.65 87.17 -126.43
N SER A 782 20.70 86.26 -127.41
CA SER A 782 21.74 86.22 -128.45
C SER A 782 21.19 86.44 -129.88
N LYS A 783 21.27 87.70 -130.33
CA LYS A 783 21.16 88.10 -131.75
C LYS A 783 22.54 88.57 -132.27
N PRO A 784 22.76 88.64 -133.60
CA PRO A 784 23.87 87.90 -134.21
C PRO A 784 25.07 88.75 -134.62
N GLY A 785 26.20 88.10 -134.89
CA GLY A 785 27.31 88.69 -135.62
C GLY A 785 28.37 87.67 -136.08
N GLY A 786 28.65 87.64 -137.39
CA GLY A 786 30.02 87.41 -137.88
C GLY A 786 30.52 85.97 -138.07
N THR A 787 30.11 85.34 -139.17
CA THR A 787 31.01 84.80 -140.23
C THR A 787 32.35 84.12 -139.91
N SER A 788 32.52 82.91 -140.47
CA SER A 788 33.78 82.38 -141.07
C SER A 788 34.91 82.00 -140.08
N SER A 789 35.94 81.20 -140.42
CA SER A 789 36.36 80.51 -141.65
C SER A 789 37.31 79.36 -141.29
N THR A 790 37.41 78.31 -142.12
CA THR A 790 38.60 77.44 -142.41
C THR A 790 39.78 77.37 -141.39
N GLY A 791 40.35 76.22 -141.02
CA GLY A 791 40.39 74.90 -141.68
C GLY A 791 41.84 74.40 -141.85
N ALA A 792 42.06 73.07 -141.87
CA ALA A 792 43.37 72.39 -142.01
C ALA A 792 44.37 72.65 -140.84
N THR A 793 45.46 71.88 -140.59
CA THR A 793 46.19 70.87 -141.38
C THR A 793 46.94 69.92 -140.42
N ILE A 794 47.41 68.76 -140.93
CA ILE A 794 48.35 67.79 -140.31
C ILE A 794 47.74 66.90 -139.21
#